data_AF-A0A254RVG1-F1
#
_entry.id   AF-A0A254RVG1-F1
#
_cell.length_a   1.000
_cell.length_b   1.000
_cell.length_c   1.000
_cell.angle_alpha   90.00
_cell.angle_beta   90.00
_cell.angle_gamma   90.00
#
_symmetry.space_group_name_H-M   'P 1'
#
loop_
_entity.id
_entity.type
_entity.pdbx_description
1 polymer ?
#
loop_
_entity_poly.entity_id
_entity_poly.type
_entity_poly.pdbx_seq_one_letter_code
_entity_poly.pdbx_strand_id
1 'polypeptide(L)'
;MVMAGTCGVSLAATPANEVVTLPADKNYGGGDKVGSQLIAATYNAGKGPGVWIVADGGYRLYHNGALLAEDNQAGRVRFIPMTLLPGENAFSVVGVNGAGAPGVLVQIDDLDRSYYSGSDWKSKPSVGNASWKEKGRDLSMWGGATALSYSNTKMPSGGDLKGFAANTQSKWIWTSSESDSVAVLLFTLNVRAEGFGASTTGGDAGKIVIAKDSAEVRKYLQSSDALTILVPEGTYDFRQFRNAVTEAKAKGRTWCKTTCSEKNAVTGKTNTFYRITFKANSCSDLTEAGVQIVQESENLMAWSNWITTKANKSLVGMGRGANLRGASIAVRSNEGSGNHIYRNLAIYDVNPHLIEGGDGLETVGTSSKHVDKFWADHISYKWISDGFDMEFVDNATISYLDFDGANDFNCWGTDPYMALVEDAQLTYANSYWHNTYGRVPKVTGENDGSKVHLYNQLVDGNRFFIAGASGHSATAKAYVRYENSYIKNGKGYLAEWGDNGYVYFSGITYSNTTQQHRYNGTVTMGAPQAETFNPSYSWEKRDVNSLPTDLPSLSGVGGRYGSMPAYDQAFGVSNKAATVAMTAPAANKAFDAGSSVTLSASASDADGSVKSVSFYIGTELVGTATSAPYSVTVNDLAAGTYSAVAVATDNSGLTQMSEFVTFEVAAEEIEDPASSSSEEIASSGSEEEIESSNSSEEIESGDSEESAIRTIADAATEAEASYYRVFDMQGRPLYTGNTKPNKMVATRAIVVEYSKSGTAIRRYIQTK
;
A
#
# COMPACT_ATOMS: atom_id res chain seq x y z
N MET A 1 12.47 -21.58 -4.77
CA MET A 1 13.43 -20.69 -5.46
C MET A 1 12.91 -20.55 -6.88
N VAL A 2 11.98 -19.60 -7.09
CA VAL A 2 11.43 -19.29 -8.41
C VAL A 2 12.47 -18.39 -9.08
N MET A 3 12.94 -18.73 -10.27
CA MET A 3 13.79 -17.82 -11.04
C MET A 3 12.97 -16.57 -11.31
N ALA A 4 13.41 -15.42 -10.79
CA ALA A 4 12.79 -14.13 -11.04
C ALA A 4 13.26 -13.64 -12.41
N GLY A 5 12.64 -14.14 -13.48
CA GLY A 5 12.68 -13.48 -14.77
C GLY A 5 11.92 -12.17 -14.71
N THR A 6 12.44 -11.20 -15.43
CA THR A 6 12.03 -9.80 -15.52
C THR A 6 10.52 -9.57 -15.45
N CYS A 7 10.07 -8.70 -14.55
CA CYS A 7 8.69 -8.19 -14.45
C CYS A 7 8.65 -6.71 -14.89
N GLY A 8 7.66 -6.31 -15.68
CA GLY A 8 7.46 -4.92 -16.14
C GLY A 8 6.78 -4.86 -17.51
N VAL A 9 5.83 -3.95 -17.64
CA VAL A 9 4.81 -3.97 -18.69
C VAL A 9 4.76 -2.63 -19.40
N SER A 10 4.92 -2.61 -20.74
CA SER A 10 4.48 -1.50 -21.60
C SER A 10 4.44 -1.82 -23.10
N LEU A 11 3.87 -0.87 -23.82
CA LEU A 11 4.04 -0.58 -25.24
C LEU A 11 5.30 0.28 -25.43
N ALA A 12 6.10 0.06 -26.48
CA ALA A 12 7.11 1.02 -26.89
C ALA A 12 6.48 2.30 -27.47
N ALA A 13 6.94 3.47 -27.01
CA ALA A 13 6.50 4.79 -27.51
C ALA A 13 7.04 5.12 -28.92
N THR A 14 8.08 4.41 -29.37
CA THR A 14 8.74 4.58 -30.66
C THR A 14 8.82 3.26 -31.44
N PRO A 15 8.99 3.28 -32.78
CA PRO A 15 9.08 2.07 -33.58
C PRO A 15 10.25 1.17 -33.15
N ALA A 16 10.22 -0.12 -33.53
CA ALA A 16 11.20 -1.13 -33.11
C ALA A 16 12.67 -0.85 -33.50
N ASN A 17 12.95 0.23 -34.24
CA ASN A 17 14.28 0.60 -34.73
C ASN A 17 15.14 1.39 -33.72
N GLU A 18 14.59 1.85 -32.59
CA GLU A 18 15.35 2.58 -31.54
C GLU A 18 15.79 1.65 -30.39
N VAL A 19 16.48 0.57 -30.77
CA VAL A 19 17.09 -0.38 -29.82
C VAL A 19 18.56 -0.02 -29.62
N VAL A 20 18.95 0.24 -28.37
CA VAL A 20 20.33 0.57 -28.01
C VAL A 20 21.12 -0.66 -27.57
N THR A 21 22.45 -0.57 -27.60
CA THR A 21 23.32 -1.56 -26.95
C THR A 21 23.63 -1.13 -25.52
N LEU A 22 23.23 -1.93 -24.54
CA LEU A 22 23.59 -1.67 -23.14
C LEU A 22 25.11 -1.85 -22.94
N PRO A 23 25.78 -0.99 -22.14
CA PRO A 23 27.23 -1.06 -21.93
C PRO A 23 27.70 -2.46 -21.46
N ALA A 24 28.74 -2.99 -22.10
CA ALA A 24 29.35 -4.27 -21.71
C ALA A 24 30.36 -4.14 -20.56
N ASP A 25 30.79 -2.91 -20.23
CA ASP A 25 31.72 -2.65 -19.13
C ASP A 25 31.06 -2.95 -17.78
N LYS A 26 31.76 -3.73 -16.95
CA LYS A 26 31.36 -4.13 -15.61
C LYS A 26 31.18 -2.94 -14.65
N ASN A 27 31.86 -1.82 -14.89
CA ASN A 27 31.67 -0.60 -14.09
C ASN A 27 30.25 -0.01 -14.25
N TYR A 28 29.60 -0.29 -15.38
CA TYR A 28 28.20 0.02 -15.67
C TYR A 28 27.28 -1.21 -15.51
N GLY A 29 27.81 -2.28 -14.92
CA GLY A 29 27.14 -3.55 -14.64
C GLY A 29 26.94 -4.49 -15.83
N GLY A 30 27.79 -4.38 -16.87
CA GLY A 30 27.85 -5.37 -17.93
C GLY A 30 28.11 -6.78 -17.37
N GLY A 31 27.20 -7.72 -17.64
CA GLY A 31 27.26 -9.10 -17.15
C GLY A 31 26.60 -9.35 -15.80
N ASP A 32 26.03 -8.32 -15.16
CA ASP A 32 25.19 -8.50 -13.97
C ASP A 32 23.92 -9.28 -14.33
N LYS A 33 23.43 -10.08 -13.38
CA LYS A 33 22.20 -10.86 -13.57
C LYS A 33 21.02 -10.14 -12.95
N VAL A 34 19.95 -10.02 -13.70
CA VAL A 34 18.68 -9.51 -13.18
C VAL A 34 18.16 -10.45 -12.09
N GLY A 35 17.77 -9.87 -10.95
CA GLY A 35 17.10 -10.58 -9.88
C GLY A 35 17.29 -9.92 -8.51
N SER A 36 16.20 -9.83 -7.74
CA SER A 36 16.23 -9.45 -6.34
C SER A 36 15.13 -10.18 -5.57
N GLN A 37 15.44 -10.56 -4.34
CA GLN A 37 14.47 -11.17 -3.42
C GLN A 37 13.39 -10.18 -2.94
N LEU A 38 13.57 -8.88 -3.22
CA LEU A 38 12.62 -7.82 -2.88
C LEU A 38 11.54 -7.62 -3.95
N ILE A 39 11.75 -8.19 -5.14
CA ILE A 39 10.74 -8.17 -6.20
C ILE A 39 9.61 -9.11 -5.78
N ALA A 40 8.41 -8.57 -5.67
CA ALA A 40 7.23 -9.35 -5.36
C ALA A 40 6.43 -9.57 -6.63
N ALA A 41 6.19 -10.82 -6.98
CA ALA A 41 5.49 -11.14 -8.21
C ALA A 41 3.96 -11.08 -8.05
N THR A 42 3.41 -10.54 -6.95
CA THR A 42 1.96 -10.59 -6.64
C THR A 42 1.15 -9.37 -7.08
N TYR A 43 1.76 -8.33 -7.66
CA TYR A 43 1.04 -7.09 -7.98
C TYR A 43 0.54 -7.04 -9.42
N ASN A 44 -0.66 -6.49 -9.60
CA ASN A 44 -1.11 -5.99 -10.90
C ASN A 44 -0.16 -4.87 -11.37
N ALA A 45 -0.03 -4.69 -12.68
CA ALA A 45 0.79 -3.64 -13.28
C ALA A 45 0.49 -2.27 -12.66
N GLY A 46 1.47 -1.66 -12.00
CA GLY A 46 1.35 -0.33 -11.41
C GLY A 46 0.55 -0.22 -10.12
N LYS A 47 0.32 -1.33 -9.40
CA LYS A 47 -0.39 -1.32 -8.11
C LYS A 47 0.54 -1.73 -6.97
N GLY A 48 0.58 -0.94 -5.89
CA GLY A 48 1.44 -1.23 -4.73
C GLY A 48 2.82 -0.56 -4.83
N PRO A 49 3.73 -0.84 -3.89
CA PRO A 49 5.08 -0.27 -3.92
C PRO A 49 5.91 -0.88 -5.06
N GLY A 50 6.79 -0.06 -5.64
CA GLY A 50 7.57 -0.44 -6.80
C GLY A 50 8.28 0.74 -7.45
N VAL A 51 8.89 0.46 -8.60
CA VAL A 51 9.60 1.47 -9.40
C VAL A 51 9.03 1.54 -10.79
N TRP A 52 8.47 2.69 -11.15
CA TRP A 52 8.22 3.06 -12.53
C TRP A 52 9.49 3.62 -13.16
N ILE A 53 9.81 3.16 -14.36
CA ILE A 53 10.98 3.64 -15.10
C ILE A 53 10.71 3.61 -16.60
N VAL A 54 11.25 4.59 -17.30
CA VAL A 54 11.39 4.61 -18.76
C VAL A 54 12.66 5.38 -19.10
N ALA A 55 13.29 5.03 -20.23
CA ALA A 55 14.47 5.70 -20.74
C ALA A 55 14.26 6.10 -22.20
N ASP A 56 14.94 7.17 -22.63
CA ASP A 56 14.94 7.64 -24.03
C ASP A 56 15.77 6.74 -24.95
N GLY A 57 16.71 5.97 -24.40
CA GLY A 57 17.36 4.86 -25.09
C GLY A 57 17.17 3.56 -24.33
N GLY A 58 18.12 3.21 -23.47
CA GLY A 58 18.06 2.00 -22.65
C GLY A 58 18.41 2.29 -21.20
N TYR A 59 18.18 1.33 -20.32
CA TYR A 59 18.58 1.46 -18.92
C TYR A 59 18.97 0.15 -18.25
N ARG A 60 19.74 0.29 -17.17
CA ARG A 60 19.82 -0.68 -16.07
C ARG A 60 19.42 -0.03 -14.76
N LEU A 61 18.53 -0.66 -14.00
CA LEU A 61 18.02 -0.21 -12.72
C LEU A 61 18.54 -1.12 -11.61
N TYR A 62 19.17 -0.53 -10.61
CA TYR A 62 19.69 -1.22 -9.42
C TYR A 62 19.03 -0.72 -8.15
N HIS A 63 18.96 -1.60 -7.17
CA HIS A 63 18.64 -1.30 -5.78
C HIS A 63 19.60 -2.04 -4.86
N ASN A 64 20.30 -1.30 -3.99
CA ASN A 64 21.25 -1.86 -3.02
C ASN A 64 22.21 -2.90 -3.65
N GLY A 65 22.81 -2.56 -4.79
CA GLY A 65 23.75 -3.44 -5.51
C GLY A 65 23.11 -4.42 -6.50
N ALA A 66 21.86 -4.84 -6.27
CA ALA A 66 21.16 -5.84 -7.08
C ALA A 66 20.56 -5.22 -8.35
N LEU A 67 20.78 -5.85 -9.50
CA LEU A 67 20.15 -5.48 -10.77
C LEU A 67 18.66 -5.89 -10.74
N LEU A 68 17.77 -4.91 -10.67
CA LEU A 68 16.33 -5.14 -10.62
C LEU A 68 15.72 -5.38 -12.00
N ALA A 69 16.14 -4.59 -12.98
CA ALA A 69 15.63 -4.64 -14.33
C ALA A 69 16.60 -3.97 -15.29
N GLU A 70 16.60 -4.41 -16.53
CA GLU A 70 17.23 -3.72 -17.64
C GLU A 70 16.31 -3.74 -18.85
N ASP A 71 16.49 -2.74 -19.71
CA ASP A 71 15.73 -2.55 -20.93
C ASP A 71 16.61 -1.87 -21.97
N ASN A 72 16.58 -2.34 -23.20
CA ASN A 72 17.37 -1.80 -24.30
C ASN A 72 16.52 -1.07 -25.35
N GLN A 73 15.23 -0.90 -25.10
CA GLN A 73 14.31 -0.25 -26.03
C GLN A 73 13.82 1.09 -25.49
N ALA A 74 13.93 2.12 -26.34
CA ALA A 74 13.47 3.45 -26.03
C ALA A 74 11.96 3.49 -25.74
N GLY A 75 11.57 4.30 -24.76
CA GLY A 75 10.17 4.60 -24.47
C GLY A 75 9.35 3.45 -23.89
N ARG A 76 9.97 2.30 -23.59
CA ARG A 76 9.30 1.17 -22.96
C ARG A 76 9.18 1.36 -21.45
N VAL A 77 8.01 1.82 -20.99
CA VAL A 77 7.69 1.98 -19.57
C VAL A 77 7.73 0.65 -18.83
N ARG A 78 8.27 0.62 -17.61
CA ARG A 78 8.20 -0.56 -16.76
C ARG A 78 7.82 -0.19 -15.35
N PHE A 79 6.94 -0.98 -14.76
CA PHE A 79 6.73 -1.01 -13.32
C PHE A 79 7.39 -2.27 -12.76
N ILE A 80 8.36 -2.08 -11.86
CA ILE A 80 9.05 -3.16 -11.15
C ILE A 80 8.44 -3.24 -9.76
N PRO A 81 7.58 -4.24 -9.49
CA PRO A 81 6.97 -4.41 -8.18
C PRO A 81 8.04 -4.79 -7.14
N MET A 82 8.20 -4.00 -6.09
CA MET A 82 9.22 -4.30 -5.07
C MET A 82 8.88 -3.80 -3.67
N THR A 83 9.45 -4.46 -2.67
CA THR A 83 9.34 -4.08 -1.26
C THR A 83 10.52 -3.21 -0.86
N LEU A 84 10.26 -1.99 -0.41
CA LEU A 84 11.28 -1.13 0.18
C LEU A 84 11.50 -1.51 1.64
N LEU A 85 12.77 -1.58 2.04
CA LEU A 85 13.15 -2.00 3.39
C LEU A 85 13.31 -0.80 4.31
N PRO A 86 13.11 -0.96 5.62
CA PRO A 86 13.60 0.01 6.59
C PRO A 86 15.10 0.30 6.43
N GLY A 87 15.49 1.54 6.68
CA GLY A 87 16.85 2.05 6.46
C GLY A 87 17.07 2.64 5.08
N GLU A 88 18.33 2.63 4.65
CA GLU A 88 18.75 3.19 3.37
C GLU A 88 18.41 2.27 2.19
N ASN A 89 17.73 2.84 1.19
CA ASN A 89 17.42 2.26 -0.11
C ASN A 89 18.14 3.07 -1.20
N ALA A 90 19.23 2.50 -1.70
CA ALA A 90 20.10 3.07 -2.71
C ALA A 90 19.60 2.66 -4.11
N PHE A 91 18.90 3.57 -4.78
CA PHE A 91 18.51 3.40 -6.18
C PHE A 91 19.60 3.95 -7.10
N SER A 92 19.86 3.23 -8.19
CA SER A 92 20.82 3.64 -9.20
C SER A 92 20.35 3.25 -10.59
N VAL A 93 20.52 4.16 -11.56
CA VAL A 93 20.15 3.94 -12.95
C VAL A 93 21.34 4.22 -13.83
N VAL A 94 21.62 3.31 -14.76
CA VAL A 94 22.50 3.56 -15.90
C VAL A 94 21.59 3.82 -17.09
N GLY A 95 21.39 5.08 -17.46
CA GLY A 95 20.70 5.47 -18.69
C GLY A 95 21.67 5.44 -19.88
N VAL A 96 21.19 4.99 -21.04
CA VAL A 96 21.96 4.88 -22.28
C VAL A 96 21.30 5.76 -23.33
N ASN A 97 22.12 6.50 -24.07
CA ASN A 97 21.66 7.44 -25.08
C ASN A 97 21.05 6.73 -26.29
N GLY A 98 19.82 7.13 -26.66
CA GLY A 98 19.14 6.77 -27.91
C GLY A 98 19.28 7.89 -28.94
N ALA A 99 18.20 8.63 -29.20
CA ALA A 99 18.16 9.78 -30.12
C ALA A 99 18.45 11.14 -29.45
N GLY A 100 19.60 11.26 -28.78
CA GLY A 100 20.14 12.56 -28.37
C GLY A 100 20.14 12.85 -26.88
N ALA A 101 19.77 11.92 -26.01
CA ALA A 101 20.13 11.97 -24.60
C ALA A 101 20.06 10.62 -23.86
N PRO A 102 20.88 10.40 -22.82
CA PRO A 102 20.73 9.26 -21.89
C PRO A 102 19.67 9.56 -20.81
N GLY A 103 18.55 10.17 -21.21
CA GLY A 103 17.49 10.62 -20.30
C GLY A 103 16.70 9.46 -19.70
N VAL A 104 16.36 9.57 -18.42
CA VAL A 104 15.46 8.63 -17.75
C VAL A 104 14.39 9.37 -16.96
N LEU A 105 13.23 8.72 -16.81
CA LEU A 105 12.12 9.16 -15.99
C LEU A 105 11.84 8.05 -14.97
N VAL A 106 11.86 8.37 -13.67
CA VAL A 106 11.72 7.39 -12.59
C VAL A 106 10.70 7.87 -11.58
N GLN A 107 9.82 6.99 -11.14
CA GLN A 107 8.99 7.20 -9.95
C GLN A 107 9.12 5.98 -9.04
N ILE A 108 9.34 6.21 -7.76
CA ILE A 108 9.45 5.16 -6.74
C ILE A 108 8.25 5.30 -5.82
N ASP A 109 7.42 4.26 -5.74
CA ASP A 109 6.25 4.23 -4.87
C ASP A 109 6.58 3.37 -3.63
N ASP A 110 6.41 3.94 -2.44
CA ASP A 110 6.56 3.27 -1.14
C ASP A 110 5.31 3.50 -0.30
N LEU A 111 4.43 2.50 -0.26
CA LEU A 111 3.20 2.45 0.55
C LEU A 111 2.30 3.70 0.46
N ASP A 112 2.57 4.73 1.26
CA ASP A 112 1.82 5.99 1.30
C ASP A 112 2.43 7.14 0.49
N ARG A 113 3.65 6.98 0.00
CA ARG A 113 4.43 8.06 -0.62
C ARG A 113 4.98 7.66 -1.98
N SER A 114 5.06 8.63 -2.86
CA SER A 114 5.76 8.53 -4.14
C SER A 114 6.93 9.50 -4.15
N TYR A 115 8.04 9.06 -4.72
CA TYR A 115 9.26 9.82 -4.91
C TYR A 115 9.54 9.93 -6.41
N TYR A 116 9.93 11.11 -6.86
CA TYR A 116 9.93 11.46 -8.27
C TYR A 116 11.34 11.81 -8.72
N SER A 117 11.69 11.46 -9.97
CA SER A 117 12.95 11.90 -10.56
C SER A 117 12.98 13.41 -10.74
N GLY A 118 14.09 14.04 -10.36
CA GLY A 118 14.24 15.49 -10.35
C GLY A 118 15.68 15.94 -10.09
N SER A 119 15.85 17.24 -9.83
CA SER A 119 17.16 17.87 -9.61
C SER A 119 17.84 17.47 -8.30
N ASP A 120 17.11 16.81 -7.39
CA ASP A 120 17.60 16.23 -6.14
C ASP A 120 18.39 14.92 -6.35
N TRP A 121 18.28 14.32 -7.53
CA TRP A 121 19.09 13.17 -7.93
C TRP A 121 20.55 13.56 -8.15
N LYS A 122 21.45 12.59 -7.98
CA LYS A 122 22.88 12.75 -8.30
C LYS A 122 23.19 12.15 -9.66
N SER A 123 24.21 12.66 -10.34
CA SER A 123 24.58 12.21 -11.68
C SER A 123 26.10 12.22 -11.94
N LYS A 124 26.54 11.33 -12.84
CA LYS A 124 27.86 11.36 -13.51
C LYS A 124 27.80 10.75 -14.91
N PRO A 125 28.56 11.29 -15.90
CA PRO A 125 28.65 10.71 -17.24
C PRO A 125 29.57 9.48 -17.28
N SER A 126 30.44 9.32 -16.29
CA SER A 126 31.33 8.17 -16.20
C SER A 126 31.67 7.77 -14.78
N VAL A 127 32.01 6.49 -14.62
CA VAL A 127 32.37 5.86 -13.34
C VAL A 127 33.58 4.96 -13.54
N GLY A 128 34.48 4.95 -12.57
CA GLY A 128 35.70 4.12 -12.60
C GLY A 128 35.57 2.79 -11.85
N ASN A 129 34.43 2.55 -11.20
CA ASN A 129 34.15 1.33 -10.43
C ASN A 129 32.62 1.13 -10.33
N ALA A 130 32.20 0.05 -9.68
CA ALA A 130 30.79 -0.33 -9.51
C ALA A 130 30.17 0.00 -8.13
N SER A 131 30.90 0.65 -7.21
CA SER A 131 30.43 0.84 -5.81
C SER A 131 29.26 1.82 -5.66
N TRP A 132 28.96 2.59 -6.71
CA TRP A 132 27.82 3.51 -6.78
C TRP A 132 26.46 2.81 -6.72
N LYS A 133 26.41 1.49 -6.96
CA LYS A 133 25.20 0.68 -6.83
C LYS A 133 24.84 0.36 -5.38
N GLU A 134 25.83 0.37 -4.49
CA GLU A 134 25.71 -0.20 -3.16
C GLU A 134 25.08 0.77 -2.15
N LYS A 135 24.53 0.21 -1.07
CA LYS A 135 24.15 0.96 0.14
C LYS A 135 25.40 1.54 0.81
N GLY A 136 25.29 2.73 1.41
CA GLY A 136 26.41 3.41 2.07
C GLY A 136 27.45 3.99 1.09
N ARG A 137 27.07 4.16 -0.18
CA ARG A 137 27.92 4.75 -1.22
C ARG A 137 28.31 6.20 -0.91
N ASP A 138 29.54 6.56 -1.26
CA ASP A 138 30.03 7.93 -1.16
C ASP A 138 29.57 8.77 -2.38
N LEU A 139 28.78 9.81 -2.09
CA LEU A 139 28.24 10.74 -3.08
C LEU A 139 28.94 12.10 -3.09
N SER A 140 29.99 12.30 -2.30
CA SER A 140 30.69 13.58 -2.14
C SER A 140 31.21 14.16 -3.46
N MET A 141 31.64 13.29 -4.37
CA MET A 141 32.20 13.66 -5.67
C MET A 141 31.17 13.65 -6.81
N TRP A 142 29.86 13.56 -6.52
CA TRP A 142 28.80 13.46 -7.54
C TRP A 142 28.12 14.81 -7.81
N GLY A 143 27.87 15.08 -9.09
CA GLY A 143 27.09 16.24 -9.53
C GLY A 143 25.59 16.04 -9.25
N GLY A 144 24.81 17.12 -9.38
CA GLY A 144 23.34 17.02 -9.41
C GLY A 144 22.87 16.61 -10.80
N ALA A 145 21.79 15.85 -10.87
CA ALA A 145 21.13 15.56 -12.13
C ALA A 145 20.47 16.82 -12.70
N THR A 146 20.52 16.97 -14.01
CA THR A 146 19.79 18.03 -14.71
C THR A 146 18.36 17.56 -14.95
N ALA A 147 17.39 18.25 -14.37
CA ALA A 147 15.97 18.02 -14.64
C ALA A 147 15.50 18.89 -15.80
N LEU A 148 14.71 18.31 -16.69
CA LEU A 148 14.30 18.96 -17.93
C LEU A 148 12.83 19.37 -17.88
N SER A 149 12.52 20.40 -18.66
CA SER A 149 11.17 20.93 -18.83
C SER A 149 10.41 20.23 -19.96
N TYR A 150 10.59 18.92 -20.12
CA TYR A 150 9.76 18.11 -21.02
C TYR A 150 8.47 17.72 -20.31
N SER A 151 7.37 17.61 -21.08
CA SER A 151 6.16 16.98 -20.55
C SER A 151 6.46 15.53 -20.16
N ASN A 152 5.96 15.09 -19.01
CA ASN A 152 6.02 13.69 -18.59
C ASN A 152 5.10 12.77 -19.40
N THR A 153 4.40 13.32 -20.41
CA THR A 153 3.62 12.59 -21.43
C THR A 153 4.36 12.48 -22.77
N LYS A 154 5.60 12.97 -22.84
CA LYS A 154 6.42 12.95 -24.05
C LYS A 154 7.81 12.38 -23.75
N MET A 155 8.36 11.65 -24.72
CA MET A 155 9.77 11.28 -24.77
C MET A 155 10.61 12.51 -25.14
N PRO A 156 11.86 12.63 -24.66
CA PRO A 156 12.80 13.65 -25.13
C PRO A 156 12.99 13.60 -26.66
N SER A 157 13.01 12.41 -27.24
CA SER A 157 12.97 12.16 -28.70
C SER A 157 11.68 12.62 -29.41
N GLY A 158 10.64 13.06 -28.69
CA GLY A 158 9.41 13.64 -29.23
C GLY A 158 8.20 12.70 -29.30
N GLY A 159 8.39 11.39 -29.13
CA GLY A 159 7.33 10.38 -29.11
C GLY A 159 6.33 10.54 -27.94
N ASP A 160 5.11 10.02 -28.09
CA ASP A 160 4.11 9.99 -27.01
C ASP A 160 4.48 8.96 -25.95
N LEU A 161 4.66 9.39 -24.70
CA LEU A 161 4.86 8.47 -23.59
C LEU A 161 3.50 8.02 -23.01
N LYS A 162 3.19 6.74 -23.16
CA LYS A 162 1.94 6.12 -22.65
C LYS A 162 2.23 5.06 -21.60
N GLY A 163 1.28 4.86 -20.69
CA GLY A 163 1.32 3.78 -19.70
C GLY A 163 2.20 4.02 -18.47
N PHE A 164 2.84 5.18 -18.34
CA PHE A 164 3.54 5.60 -17.11
C PHE A 164 2.54 5.93 -15.98
N ALA A 165 3.05 6.05 -14.75
CA ALA A 165 2.25 6.39 -13.58
C ALA A 165 1.39 7.64 -13.81
N ALA A 166 0.08 7.51 -13.61
CA ALA A 166 -0.85 8.63 -13.75
C ALA A 166 -0.53 9.75 -12.75
N ASN A 167 -0.64 11.01 -13.18
CA ASN A 167 -0.34 12.20 -12.38
C ASN A 167 1.08 12.24 -11.79
N THR A 168 2.04 11.55 -12.41
CA THR A 168 3.43 11.59 -11.96
C THR A 168 3.96 13.01 -11.89
N GLN A 169 4.77 13.30 -10.87
CA GLN A 169 5.52 14.55 -10.77
C GLN A 169 6.97 14.39 -11.24
N SER A 170 7.33 13.20 -11.75
CA SER A 170 8.66 12.91 -12.25
C SER A 170 9.02 13.78 -13.44
N LYS A 171 10.29 14.18 -13.47
CA LYS A 171 10.91 14.90 -14.56
C LYS A 171 11.98 14.02 -15.20
N TRP A 172 12.14 14.18 -16.51
CA TRP A 172 13.28 13.58 -17.21
C TRP A 172 14.58 14.14 -16.64
N ILE A 173 15.52 13.24 -16.31
CA ILE A 173 16.81 13.59 -15.72
C ILE A 173 18.00 12.96 -16.46
N TRP A 174 19.14 13.68 -16.46
CA TRP A 174 20.44 13.20 -16.98
C TRP A 174 21.64 13.88 -16.31
N THR A 175 22.83 13.73 -16.87
CA THR A 175 24.14 14.20 -16.36
C THR A 175 24.45 15.68 -16.57
N SER A 176 23.93 16.26 -17.67
CA SER A 176 23.86 17.69 -18.05
C SER A 176 24.11 17.89 -19.54
N SER A 177 24.52 16.84 -20.26
CA SER A 177 24.76 16.86 -21.70
C SER A 177 23.91 15.82 -22.43
N GLU A 178 23.26 16.26 -23.48
CA GLU A 178 22.58 15.44 -24.49
C GLU A 178 23.56 14.55 -25.28
N SER A 179 24.84 14.95 -25.35
CA SER A 179 25.88 14.19 -26.06
C SER A 179 26.50 13.05 -25.25
N ASP A 180 26.20 12.93 -23.95
CA ASP A 180 26.73 11.84 -23.14
C ASP A 180 26.18 10.51 -23.63
N SER A 181 27.04 9.51 -23.83
CA SER A 181 26.60 8.18 -24.27
C SER A 181 25.91 7.38 -23.16
N VAL A 182 26.21 7.71 -21.90
CA VAL A 182 25.68 7.07 -20.69
C VAL A 182 25.50 8.12 -19.59
N ALA A 183 24.46 7.95 -18.77
CA ALA A 183 24.26 8.69 -17.54
C ALA A 183 24.13 7.72 -16.35
N VAL A 184 24.95 7.89 -15.31
CA VAL A 184 24.74 7.19 -14.03
C VAL A 184 24.00 8.13 -13.09
N LEU A 185 22.81 7.73 -12.67
CA LEU A 185 21.87 8.55 -11.91
C LEU A 185 21.51 7.87 -10.59
N LEU A 186 21.59 8.60 -9.48
CA LEU A 186 21.50 8.02 -8.15
C LEU A 186 20.50 8.76 -7.26
N PHE A 187 19.73 7.99 -6.49
CA PHE A 187 18.81 8.51 -5.47
C PHE A 187 18.86 7.63 -4.23
N THR A 188 18.95 8.27 -3.07
CA THR A 188 18.98 7.58 -1.77
C THR A 188 17.71 7.93 -1.01
N LEU A 189 16.88 6.91 -0.81
CA LEU A 189 15.67 6.99 0.00
C LEU A 189 15.93 6.35 1.37
N ASN A 190 15.60 7.05 2.45
CA ASN A 190 15.68 6.51 3.81
C ASN A 190 14.29 6.29 4.38
N VAL A 191 13.90 5.02 4.51
CA VAL A 191 12.64 4.61 5.15
C VAL A 191 12.92 4.44 6.65
N ARG A 192 12.36 5.30 7.48
CA ARG A 192 12.61 5.27 8.93
C ARG A 192 11.42 5.81 9.70
N ALA A 193 11.32 5.39 10.96
CA ALA A 193 10.39 5.99 11.90
C ALA A 193 10.60 7.51 12.01
N GLU A 194 9.51 8.23 12.21
CA GLU A 194 9.51 9.59 12.72
C GLU A 194 9.37 9.58 14.25
N GLY A 195 9.45 10.75 14.90
CA GLY A 195 9.20 10.86 16.33
C GLY A 195 10.25 10.21 17.24
N PHE A 196 9.82 9.73 18.41
CA PHE A 196 10.71 9.13 19.41
C PHE A 196 11.43 7.89 18.87
N GLY A 197 10.77 7.10 18.02
CA GLY A 197 11.32 5.90 17.40
C GLY A 197 12.31 6.11 16.26
N ALA A 198 12.67 7.36 15.91
CA ALA A 198 13.49 7.67 14.73
C ALA A 198 14.87 6.99 14.65
N SER A 199 15.37 6.47 15.78
CA SER A 199 16.65 5.73 15.85
C SER A 199 16.52 4.21 15.68
N THR A 200 15.31 3.69 15.46
CA THR A 200 15.04 2.26 15.31
C THR A 200 15.58 1.74 13.97
N THR A 201 16.35 0.66 14.01
CA THR A 201 16.97 0.03 12.81
C THR A 201 16.50 -1.40 12.58
N GLY A 202 15.89 -2.04 13.58
CA GLY A 202 15.37 -3.40 13.50
C GLY A 202 16.44 -4.41 13.10
N GLY A 203 16.15 -5.17 12.05
CA GLY A 203 17.01 -6.22 11.49
C GLY A 203 18.05 -5.77 10.47
N ASP A 204 18.24 -4.46 10.24
CA ASP A 204 19.05 -3.93 9.12
C ASP A 204 20.52 -4.39 9.14
N ALA A 205 21.10 -4.61 10.32
CA ALA A 205 22.47 -5.13 10.45
C ALA A 205 22.60 -6.63 10.12
N GLY A 206 21.47 -7.30 9.86
CA GLY A 206 21.34 -8.73 9.67
C GLY A 206 21.15 -9.15 8.22
N LYS A 207 20.89 -10.45 8.04
CA LYS A 207 20.51 -11.02 6.73
C LYS A 207 19.02 -10.85 6.49
N ILE A 208 18.66 -10.81 5.22
CA ILE A 208 17.27 -10.90 4.78
C ILE A 208 16.88 -12.38 4.65
N VAL A 209 15.70 -12.74 5.15
CA VAL A 209 15.09 -14.07 5.01
C VAL A 209 13.65 -13.93 4.53
N ILE A 210 13.15 -14.91 3.79
CA ILE A 210 11.75 -14.97 3.35
C ILE A 210 11.06 -16.09 4.12
N ALA A 211 9.98 -15.78 4.84
CA ALA A 211 9.17 -16.76 5.56
C ALA A 211 8.07 -17.32 4.65
N LYS A 212 8.00 -18.65 4.50
CA LYS A 212 7.01 -19.29 3.61
C LYS A 212 5.70 -19.67 4.29
N ASP A 213 5.67 -19.66 5.62
CA ASP A 213 4.55 -20.06 6.46
C ASP A 213 4.65 -19.46 7.87
N SER A 214 3.61 -19.62 8.69
CA SER A 214 3.54 -19.05 10.04
C SER A 214 4.58 -19.66 11.00
N ALA A 215 5.03 -20.90 10.76
CA ALA A 215 6.07 -21.54 11.55
C ALA A 215 7.44 -20.91 11.30
N GLU A 216 7.76 -20.57 10.05
CA GLU A 216 8.99 -19.84 9.71
C GLU A 216 8.97 -18.40 10.24
N VAL A 217 7.84 -17.69 10.17
CA VAL A 217 7.71 -16.36 10.79
C VAL A 217 8.06 -16.43 12.28
N ARG A 218 7.46 -17.38 13.03
CA ARG A 218 7.77 -17.59 14.45
C ARG A 218 9.26 -17.90 14.67
N LYS A 219 9.78 -18.87 13.90
CA LYS A 219 11.19 -19.29 14.02
C LYS A 219 12.14 -18.11 13.84
N TYR A 220 11.89 -17.24 12.87
CA TYR A 220 12.76 -16.10 12.61
C TYR A 220 12.62 -15.01 13.67
N LEU A 221 11.42 -14.72 14.14
CA LEU A 221 11.20 -13.79 15.26
C LEU A 221 11.92 -14.23 16.55
N GLN A 222 12.02 -15.54 16.78
CA GLN A 222 12.68 -16.15 17.95
C GLN A 222 14.18 -16.38 17.78
N SER A 223 14.74 -16.12 16.58
CA SER A 223 16.17 -16.29 16.31
C SER A 223 17.02 -15.24 17.03
N SER A 224 18.19 -15.62 17.54
CA SER A 224 19.18 -14.67 18.08
C SER A 224 19.83 -13.80 17.00
N ASP A 225 19.79 -14.21 15.73
CA ASP A 225 20.32 -13.44 14.61
C ASP A 225 19.54 -12.12 14.44
N ALA A 226 20.23 -11.04 14.07
CA ALA A 226 19.55 -9.88 13.49
C ALA A 226 18.95 -10.29 12.13
N LEU A 227 17.67 -10.03 11.89
CA LEU A 227 16.97 -10.48 10.69
C LEU A 227 15.98 -9.45 10.16
N THR A 228 16.03 -9.21 8.86
CA THR A 228 14.91 -8.66 8.10
C THR A 228 14.12 -9.82 7.51
N ILE A 229 12.91 -10.03 8.03
CA ILE A 229 12.00 -11.13 7.72
C ILE A 229 10.96 -10.61 6.74
N LEU A 230 11.03 -11.07 5.51
CA LEU A 230 10.04 -10.77 4.48
C LEU A 230 8.94 -11.81 4.52
N VAL A 231 7.70 -11.34 4.52
CA VAL A 231 6.50 -12.18 4.48
C VAL A 231 5.79 -11.92 3.16
N PRO A 232 5.85 -12.86 2.20
CA PRO A 232 5.10 -12.75 0.95
C PRO A 232 3.61 -12.50 1.20
N GLU A 233 2.95 -11.84 0.26
CA GLU A 233 1.51 -11.61 0.31
C GLU A 233 0.75 -12.92 0.50
N GLY A 234 -0.23 -12.91 1.39
CA GLY A 234 -1.01 -14.09 1.76
C GLY A 234 -1.52 -14.02 3.18
N THR A 235 -2.25 -15.06 3.58
CA THR A 235 -2.69 -15.22 4.97
C THR A 235 -1.84 -16.26 5.68
N TYR A 236 -1.41 -15.96 6.90
CA TYR A 236 -0.58 -16.80 7.75
C TYR A 236 -1.35 -17.04 9.04
N ASP A 237 -1.85 -18.26 9.22
CA ASP A 237 -2.68 -18.62 10.36
C ASP A 237 -1.79 -19.06 11.54
N PHE A 238 -1.89 -18.31 12.65
CA PHE A 238 -1.19 -18.59 13.91
C PHE A 238 -2.13 -19.19 14.97
N ARG A 239 -3.42 -19.35 14.69
CA ARG A 239 -4.39 -19.80 15.70
C ARG A 239 -4.06 -21.20 16.21
N GLN A 240 -4.04 -21.40 17.53
CA GLN A 240 -3.91 -22.73 18.13
C GLN A 240 -5.05 -23.01 19.07
N PHE A 241 -6.08 -23.73 18.60
CA PHE A 241 -7.28 -23.98 19.38
C PHE A 241 -6.99 -24.78 20.67
N ARG A 242 -7.52 -24.27 21.77
CA ARG A 242 -7.42 -24.78 23.14
C ARG A 242 -8.73 -24.49 23.88
N ASN A 243 -8.99 -25.26 24.93
CA ASN A 243 -10.02 -24.89 25.90
C ASN A 243 -9.47 -23.76 26.80
N ALA A 244 -10.06 -22.57 26.68
CA ALA A 244 -9.67 -21.36 27.38
C ALA A 244 -9.75 -21.52 28.91
N VAL A 245 -10.72 -22.30 29.41
CA VAL A 245 -10.91 -22.55 30.83
C VAL A 245 -9.78 -23.43 31.38
N THR A 246 -9.38 -24.46 30.64
CA THR A 246 -8.25 -25.32 31.00
C THR A 246 -6.95 -24.51 31.10
N GLU A 247 -6.67 -23.67 30.10
CA GLU A 247 -5.48 -22.79 30.07
C GLU A 247 -5.48 -21.78 31.23
N ALA A 248 -6.63 -21.17 31.53
CA ALA A 248 -6.75 -20.20 32.62
C ALA A 248 -6.52 -20.86 34.00
N LYS A 249 -7.14 -22.03 34.24
CA LYS A 249 -6.97 -22.79 35.49
C LYS A 249 -5.51 -23.14 35.76
N ALA A 250 -4.77 -23.55 34.73
CA ALA A 250 -3.34 -23.87 34.84
C ALA A 250 -2.49 -22.68 35.29
N LYS A 251 -2.96 -21.45 35.07
CA LYS A 251 -2.31 -20.19 35.47
C LYS A 251 -2.94 -19.55 36.71
N GLY A 252 -3.85 -20.24 37.41
CA GLY A 252 -4.57 -19.70 38.57
C GLY A 252 -5.53 -18.56 38.22
N ARG A 253 -6.02 -18.51 36.98
CA ARG A 253 -6.95 -17.50 36.45
C ARG A 253 -8.34 -18.10 36.21
N THR A 254 -9.36 -17.25 36.07
CA THR A 254 -10.75 -17.69 35.88
C THR A 254 -11.42 -16.96 34.74
N TRP A 255 -12.00 -17.69 33.79
CA TRP A 255 -12.93 -17.10 32.82
C TRP A 255 -14.30 -16.93 33.46
N CYS A 256 -14.86 -15.75 33.26
CA CYS A 256 -16.18 -15.36 33.75
C CYS A 256 -17.07 -14.97 32.58
N LYS A 257 -18.36 -15.22 32.72
CA LYS A 257 -19.37 -14.87 31.72
C LYS A 257 -20.60 -14.22 32.33
N THR A 258 -21.25 -13.36 31.55
CA THR A 258 -22.62 -12.90 31.80
C THR A 258 -23.31 -12.59 30.47
N THR A 259 -24.63 -12.42 30.48
CA THR A 259 -25.34 -11.94 29.29
C THR A 259 -25.16 -10.43 29.17
N CYS A 260 -24.81 -9.94 27.98
CA CYS A 260 -24.68 -8.51 27.76
C CYS A 260 -26.00 -7.79 28.06
N SER A 261 -25.93 -6.65 28.75
CA SER A 261 -27.11 -5.82 29.07
C SER A 261 -27.68 -5.11 27.84
N GLU A 262 -26.86 -4.95 26.79
CA GLU A 262 -27.19 -4.25 25.56
C GLU A 262 -27.07 -5.17 24.34
N LYS A 263 -27.66 -4.72 23.23
CA LYS A 263 -27.47 -5.37 21.93
C LYS A 263 -26.20 -4.84 21.27
N ASN A 264 -25.43 -5.74 20.70
CA ASN A 264 -24.28 -5.41 19.87
C ASN A 264 -24.74 -4.52 18.70
N ALA A 265 -24.08 -3.36 18.52
CA ALA A 265 -24.51 -2.36 17.55
C ALA A 265 -24.31 -2.78 16.09
N VAL A 266 -23.41 -3.74 15.83
CA VAL A 266 -23.13 -4.25 14.48
C VAL A 266 -24.14 -5.34 14.10
N THR A 267 -24.37 -6.31 15.00
CA THR A 267 -25.18 -7.49 14.68
C THR A 267 -26.64 -7.37 15.11
N GLY A 268 -26.96 -6.42 16.01
CA GLY A 268 -28.28 -6.28 16.64
C GLY A 268 -28.63 -7.41 17.63
N LYS A 269 -27.68 -8.29 17.94
CA LYS A 269 -27.87 -9.46 18.82
C LYS A 269 -27.41 -9.15 20.24
N THR A 270 -28.03 -9.82 21.22
CA THR A 270 -27.50 -9.86 22.59
C THR A 270 -26.44 -10.95 22.67
N ASN A 271 -25.21 -10.56 22.97
CA ASN A 271 -24.07 -11.47 23.06
C ASN A 271 -23.84 -11.95 24.49
N THR A 272 -22.93 -12.92 24.65
CA THR A 272 -22.38 -13.31 25.96
C THR A 272 -21.05 -12.59 26.15
N PHE A 273 -20.91 -11.91 27.27
CA PHE A 273 -19.66 -11.32 27.71
C PHE A 273 -18.75 -12.42 28.26
N TYR A 274 -17.50 -12.47 27.83
CA TYR A 274 -16.46 -13.33 28.41
C TYR A 274 -15.25 -12.48 28.77
N ARG A 275 -14.83 -12.53 30.04
CA ARG A 275 -13.62 -11.84 30.51
C ARG A 275 -12.87 -12.70 31.51
N ILE A 276 -11.55 -12.70 31.42
CA ILE A 276 -10.69 -13.42 32.36
C ILE A 276 -10.44 -12.56 33.60
N THR A 277 -10.25 -13.22 34.74
CA THR A 277 -9.83 -12.59 36.00
C THR A 277 -8.51 -13.20 36.46
N PHE A 278 -7.74 -12.42 37.21
CA PHE A 278 -6.45 -12.83 37.76
C PHE A 278 -6.56 -13.60 39.09
N LYS A 279 -7.78 -13.96 39.52
CA LYS A 279 -8.02 -14.76 40.72
C LYS A 279 -8.50 -16.16 40.37
N ALA A 280 -7.97 -17.15 41.08
CA ALA A 280 -8.38 -18.54 40.91
C ALA A 280 -9.80 -18.77 41.44
N ASN A 281 -10.62 -19.45 40.64
CA ASN A 281 -12.00 -19.84 40.96
C ASN A 281 -12.88 -18.67 41.45
N SER A 282 -12.73 -17.48 40.87
CA SER A 282 -13.49 -16.29 41.28
C SER A 282 -13.78 -15.33 40.13
N CYS A 283 -14.98 -14.75 40.15
CA CYS A 283 -15.39 -13.61 39.33
C CYS A 283 -15.58 -12.32 40.13
N SER A 284 -15.11 -12.28 41.38
CA SER A 284 -15.38 -11.19 42.33
C SER A 284 -14.80 -9.83 41.93
N ASP A 285 -13.82 -9.82 41.02
CA ASP A 285 -13.13 -8.60 40.59
C ASP A 285 -13.83 -7.91 39.41
N LEU A 286 -14.85 -8.58 38.87
CA LEU A 286 -15.72 -8.05 37.84
C LEU A 286 -16.92 -7.36 38.49
N THR A 287 -17.30 -6.21 37.93
CA THR A 287 -18.41 -5.40 38.44
C THR A 287 -19.70 -5.63 37.66
N GLU A 288 -19.63 -6.42 36.59
CA GLU A 288 -20.73 -6.79 35.73
C GLU A 288 -21.74 -7.65 36.51
N ALA A 289 -23.03 -7.28 36.43
CA ALA A 289 -24.08 -7.99 37.14
C ALA A 289 -24.26 -9.42 36.60
N GLY A 290 -24.49 -10.36 37.52
CA GLY A 290 -24.80 -11.75 37.17
C GLY A 290 -23.64 -12.55 36.60
N VAL A 291 -22.39 -12.11 36.80
CA VAL A 291 -21.20 -12.87 36.37
C VAL A 291 -21.12 -14.25 37.01
N GLN A 292 -20.78 -15.24 36.19
CA GLN A 292 -20.64 -16.64 36.56
C GLN A 292 -19.31 -17.19 36.06
N ILE A 293 -18.74 -18.13 36.80
CA ILE A 293 -17.55 -18.86 36.36
C ILE A 293 -17.91 -19.74 35.16
N VAL A 294 -17.14 -19.64 34.08
CA VAL A 294 -17.24 -20.53 32.92
C VAL A 294 -16.71 -21.90 33.31
N GLN A 295 -17.52 -22.93 33.13
CA GLN A 295 -17.14 -24.31 33.44
C GLN A 295 -16.30 -24.92 32.31
N GLU A 296 -15.37 -25.81 32.65
CA GLU A 296 -14.50 -26.45 31.67
C GLU A 296 -15.27 -27.32 30.65
N SER A 297 -16.40 -27.88 31.07
CA SER A 297 -17.35 -28.62 30.22
C SER A 297 -18.02 -27.75 29.15
N GLU A 298 -17.98 -26.42 29.27
CA GLU A 298 -18.50 -25.51 28.24
C GLU A 298 -17.57 -25.42 27.03
N ASN A 299 -16.33 -25.91 27.15
CA ASN A 299 -15.38 -25.98 26.05
C ASN A 299 -15.22 -24.63 25.32
N LEU A 300 -15.07 -23.54 26.08
CA LEU A 300 -14.84 -22.21 25.53
C LEU A 300 -13.55 -22.21 24.72
N MET A 301 -13.63 -22.09 23.39
CA MET A 301 -12.41 -22.11 22.57
C MET A 301 -11.69 -20.78 22.66
N ALA A 302 -10.37 -20.86 22.81
CA ALA A 302 -9.42 -19.79 22.52
C ALA A 302 -8.39 -20.33 21.54
N TRP A 303 -7.74 -19.46 20.78
CA TRP A 303 -6.65 -19.83 19.88
C TRP A 303 -5.34 -19.11 20.21
N SER A 304 -5.14 -18.87 21.50
CA SER A 304 -3.97 -18.19 22.06
C SER A 304 -2.67 -18.81 21.57
N ASN A 305 -1.84 -17.98 20.92
CA ASN A 305 -0.54 -18.41 20.44
C ASN A 305 0.48 -17.28 20.52
N TRP A 306 0.99 -17.07 21.72
CA TRP A 306 1.96 -16.01 22.02
C TRP A 306 3.27 -16.26 21.26
N ILE A 307 3.75 -15.24 20.58
CA ILE A 307 4.98 -15.24 19.80
C ILE A 307 5.94 -14.28 20.48
N THR A 308 6.81 -14.81 21.31
CA THR A 308 7.91 -14.01 21.87
C THR A 308 8.98 -13.78 20.82
N THR A 309 9.71 -12.68 20.96
CA THR A 309 10.74 -12.28 20.00
C THR A 309 12.11 -12.15 20.66
N LYS A 310 13.16 -12.14 19.82
CA LYS A 310 14.51 -11.71 20.18
C LYS A 310 14.85 -10.40 19.49
N ALA A 311 15.82 -9.65 20.04
CA ALA A 311 16.20 -8.33 19.54
C ALA A 311 16.58 -8.29 18.05
N ASN A 312 16.56 -7.08 17.48
CA ASN A 312 17.02 -6.76 16.13
C ASN A 312 16.22 -7.49 15.04
N LYS A 313 14.92 -7.20 14.96
CA LYS A 313 14.03 -7.80 13.95
C LYS A 313 13.33 -6.72 13.14
N SER A 314 13.24 -6.94 11.84
CA SER A 314 12.30 -6.23 10.97
C SER A 314 11.36 -7.26 10.35
N LEU A 315 10.08 -7.28 10.71
CA LEU A 315 9.06 -8.12 10.07
C LEU A 315 8.31 -7.27 9.05
N VAL A 316 8.46 -7.57 7.77
CA VAL A 316 7.98 -6.74 6.66
C VAL A 316 7.09 -7.56 5.74
N GLY A 317 5.82 -7.19 5.62
CA GLY A 317 4.94 -7.75 4.59
C GLY A 317 5.36 -7.24 3.22
N MET A 318 5.49 -8.14 2.26
CA MET A 318 5.94 -7.79 0.92
C MET A 318 4.82 -7.09 0.14
N GLY A 319 5.24 -6.04 -0.56
CA GLY A 319 4.44 -5.04 -1.28
C GLY A 319 3.00 -4.75 -0.84
N ARG A 320 1.97 -5.53 -1.17
CA ARG A 320 0.62 -5.24 -0.62
C ARG A 320 0.50 -5.60 0.86
N GLY A 321 1.45 -6.31 1.42
CA GLY A 321 1.45 -6.68 2.82
C GLY A 321 0.98 -8.11 3.03
N ALA A 322 1.11 -8.59 4.27
CA ALA A 322 0.80 -9.96 4.65
C ALA A 322 -0.16 -10.00 5.83
N ASN A 323 -1.07 -10.97 5.83
CA ASN A 323 -2.12 -11.09 6.84
C ASN A 323 -1.71 -12.10 7.91
N LEU A 324 -1.47 -11.66 9.14
CA LEU A 324 -1.10 -12.49 10.29
C LEU A 324 -2.32 -12.75 11.15
N ARG A 325 -3.03 -13.84 10.84
CA ARG A 325 -4.28 -14.21 11.50
C ARG A 325 -4.01 -14.87 12.84
N GLY A 326 -4.61 -14.38 13.92
CA GLY A 326 -4.46 -14.90 15.28
C GLY A 326 -3.05 -14.77 15.84
N ALA A 327 -2.20 -13.93 15.24
CA ALA A 327 -0.86 -13.66 15.76
C ALA A 327 -0.96 -12.77 17.00
N SER A 328 -0.33 -13.20 18.09
CA SER A 328 -0.17 -12.41 19.32
C SER A 328 1.33 -12.28 19.59
N ILE A 329 1.95 -11.20 19.10
CA ILE A 329 3.39 -10.96 19.10
C ILE A 329 3.76 -10.12 20.32
N ALA A 330 4.62 -10.66 21.19
CA ALA A 330 5.05 -9.99 22.41
C ALA A 330 6.55 -9.69 22.38
N VAL A 331 6.90 -8.40 22.32
CA VAL A 331 8.28 -7.93 22.43
C VAL A 331 8.59 -7.71 23.90
N ARG A 332 9.35 -8.64 24.51
CA ARG A 332 9.56 -8.65 25.95
C ARG A 332 10.96 -8.23 26.35
N SER A 333 11.08 -7.15 27.14
CA SER A 333 12.37 -6.62 27.58
C SER A 333 13.10 -7.61 28.51
N ASN A 334 12.37 -8.35 29.35
CA ASN A 334 12.92 -9.36 30.25
C ASN A 334 13.55 -10.55 29.48
N GLU A 335 13.09 -10.83 28.25
CA GLU A 335 13.67 -11.82 27.35
C GLU A 335 14.82 -11.27 26.48
N GLY A 336 15.22 -10.02 26.72
CA GLY A 336 16.30 -9.32 26.01
C GLY A 336 15.89 -8.76 24.65
N SER A 337 14.58 -8.58 24.41
CA SER A 337 14.06 -8.06 23.15
C SER A 337 14.09 -6.52 23.12
N GLY A 338 14.42 -5.95 21.95
CA GLY A 338 14.58 -4.52 21.69
C GLY A 338 15.05 -4.29 20.25
N ASN A 339 14.88 -3.09 19.73
CA ASN A 339 15.14 -2.73 18.33
C ASN A 339 14.30 -3.57 17.35
N HIS A 340 13.01 -3.26 17.26
CA HIS A 340 12.03 -3.97 16.43
C HIS A 340 11.34 -3.06 15.42
N ILE A 341 11.12 -3.58 14.21
CA ILE A 341 10.30 -2.97 13.17
C ILE A 341 9.23 -3.97 12.73
N TYR A 342 7.97 -3.55 12.68
CA TYR A 342 6.85 -4.28 12.09
C TYR A 342 6.24 -3.40 11.01
N ARG A 343 6.24 -3.83 9.74
CA ARG A 343 5.85 -2.96 8.63
C ARG A 343 4.96 -3.67 7.61
N ASN A 344 3.88 -3.02 7.19
CA ASN A 344 3.02 -3.46 6.09
C ASN A 344 2.35 -4.83 6.36
N LEU A 345 1.67 -4.95 7.51
CA LEU A 345 1.08 -6.22 7.98
C LEU A 345 -0.36 -6.02 8.44
N ALA A 346 -1.16 -7.07 8.30
CA ALA A 346 -2.45 -7.19 8.97
C ALA A 346 -2.27 -8.04 10.21
N ILE A 347 -2.84 -7.63 11.33
CA ILE A 347 -2.99 -8.48 12.50
C ILE A 347 -4.47 -8.50 12.86
N TYR A 348 -5.07 -9.69 12.84
CA TYR A 348 -6.52 -9.81 13.02
C TYR A 348 -6.93 -11.16 13.56
N ASP A 349 -8.17 -11.26 14.04
CA ASP A 349 -8.76 -12.50 14.58
C ASP A 349 -7.95 -13.04 15.77
N VAL A 350 -7.65 -12.17 16.73
CA VAL A 350 -6.96 -12.51 17.98
C VAL A 350 -8.01 -12.61 19.07
N ASN A 351 -8.57 -13.81 19.26
CA ASN A 351 -9.60 -14.12 20.28
C ASN A 351 -10.71 -13.04 20.44
N PRO A 352 -11.35 -12.53 19.37
CA PRO A 352 -12.23 -11.36 19.43
C PRO A 352 -13.49 -11.53 20.31
N HIS A 353 -13.85 -12.77 20.64
CA HIS A 353 -14.97 -13.11 21.53
C HIS A 353 -14.61 -13.15 23.01
N LEU A 354 -13.34 -12.99 23.34
CA LEU A 354 -12.81 -12.98 24.70
C LEU A 354 -12.28 -11.57 24.99
N ILE A 355 -12.48 -11.06 26.19
CA ILE A 355 -11.82 -9.84 26.67
C ILE A 355 -10.58 -10.25 27.48
N GLU A 356 -9.45 -9.56 27.28
CA GLU A 356 -8.13 -9.89 27.89
C GLU A 356 -7.59 -11.28 27.47
N GLY A 357 -7.91 -11.69 26.24
CA GLY A 357 -7.51 -12.96 25.62
C GLY A 357 -6.31 -12.85 24.66
N GLY A 358 -5.78 -11.64 24.43
CA GLY A 358 -4.53 -11.36 23.71
C GLY A 358 -4.53 -10.09 22.86
N ASP A 359 -3.34 -9.50 22.69
CA ASP A 359 -3.19 -8.09 22.35
C ASP A 359 -2.56 -7.87 20.97
N GLY A 360 -2.55 -8.91 20.13
CA GLY A 360 -2.05 -8.97 18.76
C GLY A 360 -0.60 -8.52 18.52
N LEU A 361 -0.24 -7.28 18.81
CA LEU A 361 1.12 -6.77 18.89
C LEU A 361 1.30 -5.92 20.16
N GLU A 362 2.16 -6.40 21.06
CA GLU A 362 2.42 -5.77 22.36
C GLU A 362 3.93 -5.60 22.65
N THR A 363 4.25 -4.63 23.50
CA THR A 363 5.53 -4.56 24.21
C THR A 363 5.29 -4.84 25.68
N VAL A 364 6.19 -5.60 26.29
CA VAL A 364 6.11 -5.94 27.72
C VAL A 364 7.46 -5.69 28.37
N GLY A 365 7.46 -4.93 29.44
CA GLY A 365 8.65 -4.69 30.24
C GLY A 365 8.36 -4.59 31.72
N THR A 366 9.25 -3.92 32.42
CA THR A 366 9.10 -3.60 33.83
C THR A 366 9.60 -2.18 34.06
N SER A 367 9.23 -1.57 35.17
CA SER A 367 9.60 -0.20 35.55
C SER A 367 11.10 0.07 35.80
N SER A 368 11.96 -0.87 35.44
CA SER A 368 13.43 -0.77 35.46
C SER A 368 14.08 -1.33 34.20
N LYS A 369 13.27 -1.83 33.25
CA LYS A 369 13.72 -2.48 32.03
C LYS A 369 12.68 -2.31 30.94
N HIS A 370 12.78 -1.21 30.21
CA HIS A 370 11.92 -0.94 29.07
C HIS A 370 12.40 -1.70 27.82
N VAL A 371 11.49 -1.94 26.89
CA VAL A 371 11.83 -2.25 25.50
C VAL A 371 12.36 -0.96 24.89
N ASP A 372 13.59 -0.98 24.38
CA ASP A 372 14.18 0.17 23.69
C ASP A 372 14.05 -0.03 22.17
N LYS A 373 13.69 1.05 21.46
CA LYS A 373 13.59 1.14 19.99
C LYS A 373 12.52 0.21 19.41
N PHE A 374 11.37 0.79 19.10
CA PHE A 374 10.25 0.08 18.51
C PHE A 374 9.61 0.91 17.40
N TRP A 375 9.30 0.27 16.28
CA TRP A 375 8.56 0.90 15.21
C TRP A 375 7.50 -0.06 14.63
N ALA A 376 6.23 0.32 14.69
CA ALA A 376 5.20 -0.31 13.89
C ALA A 376 4.70 0.69 12.84
N ASP A 377 4.62 0.25 11.58
CA ASP A 377 4.35 1.11 10.44
C ASP A 377 3.38 0.44 9.46
N HIS A 378 2.32 1.14 9.04
CA HIS A 378 1.38 0.59 8.05
C HIS A 378 0.79 -0.76 8.49
N ILE A 379 0.15 -0.77 9.66
CA ILE A 379 -0.45 -1.97 10.25
C ILE A 379 -1.97 -1.86 10.18
N SER A 380 -2.64 -2.85 9.59
CA SER A 380 -4.09 -3.02 9.70
C SER A 380 -4.40 -3.91 10.91
N TYR A 381 -5.37 -3.50 11.73
CA TYR A 381 -5.61 -4.09 13.04
C TYR A 381 -7.10 -4.25 13.30
N LYS A 382 -7.61 -5.49 13.49
CA LYS A 382 -9.06 -5.74 13.63
C LYS A 382 -9.41 -7.04 14.33
N TRP A 383 -10.55 -7.09 15.03
CA TRP A 383 -11.03 -8.28 15.75
C TRP A 383 -9.98 -8.78 16.73
N ILE A 384 -9.59 -7.88 17.61
CA ILE A 384 -8.60 -8.12 18.64
C ILE A 384 -9.33 -8.23 19.97
N SER A 385 -8.76 -9.02 20.86
CA SER A 385 -9.33 -9.33 22.16
C SER A 385 -9.07 -8.22 23.16
N ASP A 386 -7.84 -7.72 23.16
CA ASP A 386 -7.35 -6.71 24.11
C ASP A 386 -6.25 -5.85 23.46
N GLY A 387 -6.65 -4.95 22.58
CA GLY A 387 -5.83 -3.79 22.19
C GLY A 387 -4.54 -3.97 21.40
N PHE A 388 -3.87 -2.84 21.21
CA PHE A 388 -2.51 -2.66 20.69
C PHE A 388 -1.70 -2.02 21.82
N ASP A 389 -1.11 -2.86 22.67
CA ASP A 389 -0.69 -2.46 24.00
C ASP A 389 0.82 -2.25 24.10
N MET A 390 1.22 -1.02 24.41
CA MET A 390 2.62 -0.59 24.46
C MET A 390 3.04 -0.34 25.90
N GLU A 391 3.45 -1.39 26.60
CA GLU A 391 3.91 -1.31 27.99
C GLU A 391 5.44 -1.22 28.07
N PHE A 392 5.93 -0.33 28.93
CA PHE A 392 7.33 -0.12 29.30
C PHE A 392 8.23 -0.03 28.06
N VAL A 393 8.01 0.98 27.22
CA VAL A 393 8.73 1.14 25.95
C VAL A 393 9.30 2.54 25.75
N ASP A 394 10.57 2.62 25.40
CA ASP A 394 11.26 3.87 25.08
C ASP A 394 11.68 3.92 23.61
N ASN A 395 11.79 5.15 23.09
CA ASN A 395 12.16 5.41 21.71
C ASN A 395 11.26 4.65 20.74
N ALA A 396 9.94 4.83 20.88
CA ALA A 396 8.95 4.09 20.10
C ALA A 396 8.14 5.00 19.17
N THR A 397 7.75 4.44 18.02
CA THR A 397 6.81 5.07 17.09
C THR A 397 5.82 4.04 16.55
N ILE A 398 4.54 4.39 16.55
CA ILE A 398 3.49 3.74 15.78
C ILE A 398 3.07 4.73 14.69
N SER A 399 3.23 4.37 13.43
CA SER A 399 2.83 5.20 12.30
C SER A 399 1.89 4.47 11.36
N TYR A 400 0.91 5.17 10.79
CA TYR A 400 -0.04 4.58 9.84
C TYR A 400 -0.69 3.28 10.38
N LEU A 401 -1.10 3.28 11.65
CA LEU A 401 -1.92 2.22 12.22
C LEU A 401 -3.37 2.45 11.79
N ASP A 402 -4.01 1.46 11.19
CA ASP A 402 -5.44 1.42 10.91
C ASP A 402 -6.09 0.42 11.84
N PHE A 403 -6.64 0.92 12.94
CA PHE A 403 -7.35 0.13 13.94
C PHE A 403 -8.84 0.24 13.71
N ASP A 404 -9.47 -0.85 13.25
CA ASP A 404 -10.93 -0.99 13.22
C ASP A 404 -11.43 -1.72 14.47
N GLY A 405 -12.04 -0.96 15.37
CA GLY A 405 -12.60 -1.48 16.62
C GLY A 405 -13.90 -2.27 16.44
N ALA A 406 -14.50 -2.36 15.26
CA ALA A 406 -15.74 -3.10 15.06
C ALA A 406 -15.57 -4.59 15.41
N ASN A 407 -16.45 -5.09 16.29
CA ASN A 407 -16.38 -6.46 16.80
C ASN A 407 -17.77 -7.06 17.03
N ASP A 408 -18.08 -8.09 16.24
CA ASP A 408 -19.37 -8.79 16.22
C ASP A 408 -19.62 -9.66 17.47
N PHE A 409 -18.57 -9.99 18.23
CA PHE A 409 -18.63 -10.94 19.35
C PHE A 409 -18.76 -10.28 20.72
N ASN A 410 -18.30 -9.04 20.86
CA ASN A 410 -18.38 -8.34 22.13
C ASN A 410 -19.79 -7.77 22.40
N CYS A 411 -20.00 -7.19 23.58
CA CYS A 411 -21.31 -6.67 23.96
C CYS A 411 -21.77 -5.45 23.14
N TRP A 412 -20.85 -4.61 22.69
CA TRP A 412 -21.16 -3.26 22.23
C TRP A 412 -21.11 -3.10 20.71
N GLY A 413 -20.53 -4.05 19.98
CA GLY A 413 -20.24 -3.91 18.55
C GLY A 413 -18.90 -3.24 18.26
N THR A 414 -18.22 -2.73 19.28
CA THR A 414 -16.95 -2.01 19.17
C THR A 414 -16.06 -2.32 20.38
N ASP A 415 -14.76 -2.48 20.19
CA ASP A 415 -13.79 -2.90 21.20
C ASP A 415 -13.49 -1.78 22.24
N PRO A 416 -13.77 -1.98 23.54
CA PRO A 416 -13.47 -1.03 24.61
C PRO A 416 -12.02 -0.99 25.09
N TYR A 417 -11.16 -1.91 24.64
CA TYR A 417 -9.77 -2.03 25.06
C TYR A 417 -8.80 -1.74 23.92
N MET A 418 -9.00 -0.66 23.14
CA MET A 418 -8.25 -0.49 21.89
C MET A 418 -6.73 -0.27 22.07
N ALA A 419 -6.28 0.55 23.02
CA ALA A 419 -4.84 0.71 23.24
C ALA A 419 -4.53 1.14 24.67
N LEU A 420 -3.71 0.36 25.36
CA LEU A 420 -3.01 0.75 26.57
C LEU A 420 -1.59 1.21 26.24
N VAL A 421 -1.14 2.26 26.93
CA VAL A 421 0.26 2.67 26.95
C VAL A 421 0.67 2.84 28.40
N GLU A 422 1.72 2.15 28.82
CA GLU A 422 2.20 2.17 30.20
C GLU A 422 3.68 2.51 30.23
N ASP A 423 4.06 3.50 31.04
CA ASP A 423 5.45 3.95 31.26
C ASP A 423 6.31 4.03 29.98
N ALA A 424 5.91 4.91 29.03
CA ALA A 424 6.47 4.90 27.67
C ALA A 424 6.84 6.27 27.10
N GLN A 425 7.88 6.29 26.24
CA GLN A 425 8.20 7.40 25.33
C GLN A 425 7.81 7.04 23.89
N LEU A 426 6.60 7.46 23.50
CA LEU A 426 5.92 6.92 22.33
C LEU A 426 5.32 8.00 21.42
N THR A 427 5.52 7.83 20.12
CA THR A 427 4.85 8.63 19.08
C THR A 427 3.75 7.82 18.40
N TYR A 428 2.54 8.36 18.26
CA TYR A 428 1.57 7.93 17.25
C TYR A 428 1.50 8.96 16.13
N ALA A 429 1.71 8.55 14.90
CA ALA A 429 1.74 9.46 13.75
C ALA A 429 0.89 8.96 12.59
N ASN A 430 0.03 9.83 12.05
CA ASN A 430 -0.75 9.53 10.84
C ASN A 430 -1.63 8.26 10.95
N SER A 431 -2.18 7.98 12.14
CA SER A 431 -2.98 6.77 12.39
C SER A 431 -4.49 7.00 12.32
N TYR A 432 -5.21 5.92 12.06
CA TYR A 432 -6.65 5.85 11.83
C TYR A 432 -7.29 4.94 12.86
N TRP A 433 -8.32 5.45 13.51
CA TRP A 433 -9.04 4.76 14.57
C TRP A 433 -10.51 4.74 14.18
N HIS A 434 -10.98 3.60 13.72
CA HIS A 434 -12.34 3.41 13.22
C HIS A 434 -13.19 2.68 14.25
N ASN A 435 -14.50 2.97 14.24
CA ASN A 435 -15.49 2.30 15.08
C ASN A 435 -15.06 2.26 16.55
N THR A 436 -14.53 3.38 17.06
CA THR A 436 -13.88 3.36 18.37
C THR A 436 -14.91 3.28 19.50
N TYR A 437 -14.61 2.48 20.52
CA TYR A 437 -15.31 2.56 21.79
C TYR A 437 -14.58 3.50 22.75
N GLY A 438 -13.26 3.34 22.90
CA GLY A 438 -12.41 4.23 23.70
C GLY A 438 -10.98 3.69 23.85
N ARG A 439 -10.14 4.40 24.60
CA ARG A 439 -8.70 4.12 24.78
C ARG A 439 -7.90 4.28 23.50
N VAL A 440 -7.82 5.52 23.04
CA VAL A 440 -7.09 5.97 21.84
C VAL A 440 -6.03 7.03 22.20
N PRO A 441 -4.98 6.69 22.98
CA PRO A 441 -4.84 5.54 23.89
C PRO A 441 -5.30 5.88 25.33
N LYS A 442 -5.39 4.87 26.19
CA LYS A 442 -5.33 5.05 27.65
C LYS A 442 -3.87 4.99 28.08
N VAL A 443 -3.39 6.02 28.76
CA VAL A 443 -1.98 6.14 29.16
C VAL A 443 -1.83 6.11 30.68
N THR A 444 -0.93 5.26 31.17
CA THR A 444 -0.51 5.24 32.58
C THR A 444 0.96 5.62 32.73
N GLY A 445 1.31 6.16 33.89
CA GLY A 445 2.69 6.47 34.26
C GLY A 445 3.11 5.66 35.49
N GLU A 446 4.13 4.84 35.33
CA GLU A 446 4.83 4.17 36.44
C GLU A 446 6.13 4.94 36.75
N ASN A 447 7.26 4.28 37.00
CA ASN A 447 8.44 4.90 37.58
C ASN A 447 9.00 6.12 36.81
N ASP A 448 9.20 5.98 35.49
CA ASP A 448 9.86 7.01 34.68
C ASP A 448 8.87 8.03 34.09
N GLY A 449 7.60 7.64 34.05
CA GLY A 449 6.48 8.39 33.53
C GLY A 449 6.32 8.25 32.02
N SER A 450 5.08 8.40 31.55
CA SER A 450 4.76 8.34 30.13
C SER A 450 4.83 9.72 29.46
N LYS A 451 5.40 9.75 28.25
CA LYS A 451 5.35 10.88 27.31
C LYS A 451 4.88 10.37 25.95
N VAL A 452 3.59 10.54 25.68
CA VAL A 452 2.96 10.08 24.45
C VAL A 452 2.60 11.28 23.58
N HIS A 453 3.16 11.32 22.37
CA HIS A 453 2.88 12.36 21.38
C HIS A 453 2.07 11.76 20.23
N LEU A 454 0.87 12.27 19.99
CA LEU A 454 -0.01 11.89 18.90
C LEU A 454 -0.18 13.06 17.96
N TYR A 455 -0.01 12.85 16.66
CA TYR A 455 -0.35 13.86 15.66
C TYR A 455 -0.91 13.25 14.37
N ASN A 456 -1.66 14.06 13.64
CA ASN A 456 -2.32 13.68 12.39
C ASN A 456 -3.20 12.43 12.51
N GLN A 457 -3.92 12.29 13.62
CA GLN A 457 -4.81 11.17 13.86
C GLN A 457 -6.17 11.42 13.19
N LEU A 458 -6.75 10.38 12.62
CA LEU A 458 -8.17 10.34 12.31
C LEU A 458 -8.87 9.43 13.31
N VAL A 459 -9.81 9.97 14.07
CA VAL A 459 -10.65 9.19 14.98
C VAL A 459 -12.09 9.28 14.52
N ASP A 460 -12.68 8.13 14.18
CA ASP A 460 -14.08 7.99 13.79
C ASP A 460 -14.86 7.14 14.81
N GLY A 461 -15.92 7.75 15.32
CA GLY A 461 -16.63 7.22 16.47
C GLY A 461 -15.88 7.50 17.78
N ASN A 462 -16.57 7.22 18.88
CA ASN A 462 -16.06 7.06 20.24
C ASN A 462 -17.28 6.95 21.16
N ARG A 463 -17.38 5.89 21.95
CA ARG A 463 -18.54 5.67 22.85
C ARG A 463 -18.23 5.96 24.31
N PHE A 464 -16.96 5.97 24.68
CA PHE A 464 -16.53 6.13 26.06
C PHE A 464 -15.48 7.23 26.24
N PHE A 465 -14.18 7.04 26.02
CA PHE A 465 -13.23 8.15 26.02
C PHE A 465 -12.14 7.97 24.97
N ILE A 466 -11.74 9.08 24.32
CA ILE A 466 -10.67 9.04 23.31
C ILE A 466 -9.32 8.89 24.00
N ALA A 467 -8.77 9.94 24.61
CA ALA A 467 -7.47 9.85 25.28
C ALA A 467 -7.61 9.78 26.81
N GLY A 468 -6.85 8.93 27.48
CA GLY A 468 -6.79 8.87 28.93
C GLY A 468 -5.38 9.08 29.45
N ALA A 469 -5.21 9.72 30.60
CA ALA A 469 -3.91 9.81 31.28
C ALA A 469 -4.06 9.67 32.80
N SER A 470 -3.25 8.80 33.42
CA SER A 470 -3.18 8.63 34.87
C SER A 470 -1.77 8.24 35.30
N GLY A 471 -1.10 9.08 36.09
CA GLY A 471 0.18 8.77 36.72
C GLY A 471 0.03 8.24 38.15
N HIS A 472 0.81 7.24 38.52
CA HIS A 472 0.69 6.60 39.84
C HIS A 472 1.40 7.34 40.98
N SER A 473 2.16 8.40 40.69
CA SER A 473 2.81 9.24 41.70
C SER A 473 3.21 10.62 41.16
N ALA A 474 3.71 11.49 42.05
CA ALA A 474 4.19 12.83 41.67
C ALA A 474 5.40 12.82 40.72
N THR A 475 6.21 11.76 40.74
CA THR A 475 7.34 11.55 39.81
C THR A 475 6.95 10.68 38.62
N ALA A 476 5.97 9.80 38.82
CA ALA A 476 5.42 8.84 37.87
C ALA A 476 4.25 9.45 37.07
N LYS A 477 4.51 10.48 36.28
CA LYS A 477 3.47 11.24 35.57
C LYS A 477 3.11 10.62 34.22
N ALA A 478 1.89 10.85 33.75
CA ALA A 478 1.46 10.46 32.40
C ALA A 478 1.12 11.70 31.57
N TYR A 479 1.86 11.95 30.49
CA TYR A 479 1.65 13.07 29.57
C TYR A 479 1.19 12.57 28.20
N VAL A 480 0.08 13.14 27.72
CA VAL A 480 -0.47 12.91 26.38
C VAL A 480 -0.57 14.24 25.66
N ARG A 481 0.16 14.39 24.56
CA ARG A 481 0.09 15.55 23.66
C ARG A 481 -0.55 15.12 22.35
N TYR A 482 -1.69 15.68 22.01
CA TYR A 482 -2.54 15.26 20.89
C TYR A 482 -2.75 16.45 19.94
N GLU A 483 -2.23 16.37 18.72
CA GLU A 483 -2.13 17.52 17.81
C GLU A 483 -2.65 17.28 16.40
N ASN A 484 -3.09 18.35 15.73
CA ASN A 484 -3.34 18.37 14.28
C ASN A 484 -4.17 17.19 13.76
N SER A 485 -5.22 16.83 14.50
CA SER A 485 -5.99 15.60 14.27
C SER A 485 -7.46 15.91 14.00
N TYR A 486 -8.15 14.96 13.38
CA TYR A 486 -9.56 15.05 13.06
C TYR A 486 -10.37 14.02 13.85
N ILE A 487 -11.28 14.49 14.69
CA ILE A 487 -12.12 13.64 15.53
C ILE A 487 -13.57 13.83 15.13
N LYS A 488 -14.16 12.78 14.56
CA LYS A 488 -15.54 12.81 14.06
C LYS A 488 -16.42 11.76 14.73
N ASN A 489 -17.71 12.05 14.84
CA ASN A 489 -18.75 11.16 15.33
C ASN A 489 -18.55 10.64 16.78
N GLY A 490 -17.75 11.31 17.60
CA GLY A 490 -17.52 10.90 18.99
C GLY A 490 -18.69 11.27 19.91
N LYS A 491 -19.31 10.29 20.58
CA LYS A 491 -20.43 10.50 21.51
C LYS A 491 -20.04 10.36 22.98
N GLY A 492 -18.89 9.78 23.27
CA GLY A 492 -18.32 9.69 24.62
C GLY A 492 -17.66 10.98 25.11
N TYR A 493 -16.64 10.82 25.94
CA TYR A 493 -15.71 11.82 26.45
C TYR A 493 -14.53 12.02 25.50
N LEU A 494 -14.06 13.25 25.41
CA LEU A 494 -12.83 13.58 24.68
C LEU A 494 -11.61 13.09 25.45
N ALA A 495 -11.62 13.24 26.77
CA ALA A 495 -10.55 12.74 27.62
C ALA A 495 -11.02 12.20 28.96
N GLU A 496 -10.25 11.23 29.48
CA GLU A 496 -10.25 10.82 30.89
C GLU A 496 -9.00 11.37 31.59
N TRP A 497 -9.21 12.09 32.69
CA TRP A 497 -8.14 12.66 33.51
C TRP A 497 -8.07 11.96 34.86
N GLY A 498 -6.98 11.23 35.08
CA GLY A 498 -6.62 10.59 36.34
C GLY A 498 -5.61 11.40 37.15
N ASP A 499 -5.27 10.87 38.32
CA ASP A 499 -4.24 11.45 39.20
C ASP A 499 -2.91 11.59 38.45
N ASN A 500 -2.20 12.72 38.58
CA ASN A 500 -0.91 12.99 37.91
C ASN A 500 -0.88 12.73 36.38
N GLY A 501 -2.05 12.74 35.74
CA GLY A 501 -2.22 12.57 34.30
C GLY A 501 -2.58 13.88 33.60
N TYR A 502 -2.02 14.08 32.40
CA TYR A 502 -2.13 15.32 31.65
C TYR A 502 -2.44 15.02 30.19
N VAL A 503 -3.59 15.49 29.69
CA VAL A 503 -3.94 15.38 28.26
C VAL A 503 -4.07 16.78 27.67
N TYR A 504 -3.25 17.06 26.67
CA TYR A 504 -3.18 18.35 25.98
C TYR A 504 -3.60 18.17 24.51
N PHE A 505 -4.61 18.93 24.09
CA PHE A 505 -5.08 18.96 22.70
C PHE A 505 -4.71 20.29 22.03
N SER A 506 -4.23 20.24 20.78
CA SER A 506 -3.93 21.45 19.97
C SER A 506 -4.21 21.22 18.49
N GLY A 507 -4.82 22.20 17.81
CA GLY A 507 -5.12 22.08 16.38
C GLY A 507 -6.05 20.91 16.01
N ILE A 508 -6.96 20.54 16.92
CA ILE A 508 -7.93 19.46 16.67
C ILE A 508 -9.15 20.02 15.93
N THR A 509 -9.56 19.34 14.87
CA THR A 509 -10.84 19.59 14.21
C THR A 509 -11.87 18.57 14.69
N TYR A 510 -13.07 19.05 15.03
CA TYR A 510 -14.17 18.20 15.50
C TYR A 510 -15.34 18.22 14.51
N SER A 511 -15.98 17.07 14.30
CA SER A 511 -17.23 16.98 13.54
C SER A 511 -18.21 16.04 14.24
N ASN A 512 -19.40 16.52 14.60
CA ASN A 512 -20.42 15.70 15.29
C ASN A 512 -19.90 15.03 16.60
N THR A 513 -18.92 15.65 17.27
CA THR A 513 -18.24 15.10 18.45
C THR A 513 -18.56 15.86 19.72
N THR A 514 -18.93 15.14 20.78
CA THR A 514 -19.12 15.69 22.13
C THR A 514 -17.76 16.00 22.78
N GLN A 515 -17.58 17.20 23.30
CA GLN A 515 -16.34 17.68 23.91
C GLN A 515 -16.44 17.73 25.44
N GLN A 516 -16.89 16.64 26.05
CA GLN A 516 -16.98 16.49 27.50
C GLN A 516 -15.76 15.74 28.05
N HIS A 517 -15.46 15.95 29.33
CA HIS A 517 -14.35 15.30 30.03
C HIS A 517 -14.87 14.43 31.17
N ARG A 518 -14.15 13.35 31.45
CA ARG A 518 -14.36 12.47 32.60
C ARG A 518 -13.16 12.58 33.53
N TYR A 519 -13.42 12.48 34.82
CA TYR A 519 -12.41 12.47 35.86
C TYR A 519 -12.37 11.10 36.53
N ASN A 520 -11.18 10.66 36.90
CA ASN A 520 -10.91 9.38 37.53
C ASN A 520 -9.93 9.55 38.71
N GLY A 521 -9.97 8.64 39.69
CA GLY A 521 -9.14 8.74 40.89
C GLY A 521 -9.58 9.85 41.84
N THR A 522 -8.63 10.64 42.35
CA THR A 522 -8.93 11.78 43.25
C THR A 522 -9.29 13.07 42.53
N VAL A 523 -9.07 13.12 41.21
CA VAL A 523 -9.46 14.25 40.36
C VAL A 523 -10.99 14.32 40.27
N THR A 524 -11.57 15.48 40.60
CA THR A 524 -13.03 15.67 40.66
C THR A 524 -13.56 16.84 39.85
N MET A 525 -12.72 17.82 39.50
CA MET A 525 -13.07 18.98 38.65
C MET A 525 -11.82 19.73 38.21
N GLY A 526 -11.91 20.46 37.09
CA GLY A 526 -10.85 21.32 36.57
C GLY A 526 -9.86 20.54 35.70
N ALA A 527 -9.40 21.11 34.60
CA ALA A 527 -8.28 20.55 33.86
C ALA A 527 -7.10 20.38 34.81
N PRO A 528 -6.57 19.16 35.07
CA PRO A 528 -5.24 19.04 35.64
C PRO A 528 -4.36 19.88 34.73
N GLN A 529 -3.75 20.90 35.34
CA GLN A 529 -3.15 22.05 34.66
C GLN A 529 -2.35 21.63 33.43
N ALA A 530 -2.40 22.46 32.39
CA ALA A 530 -1.80 22.30 31.06
C ALA A 530 -0.26 22.16 31.05
N GLU A 531 0.32 21.35 31.93
CA GLU A 531 1.66 20.81 31.78
C GLU A 531 1.63 19.81 30.63
N THR A 532 2.33 20.17 29.56
CA THR A 532 2.65 19.31 28.45
C THR A 532 4.17 19.22 28.36
N PHE A 533 4.67 18.20 27.69
CA PHE A 533 6.03 18.23 27.15
C PHE A 533 6.02 18.79 25.73
N ASN A 534 7.17 19.28 25.28
CA ASN A 534 7.40 19.62 23.87
C ASN A 534 8.30 18.54 23.26
N PRO A 535 7.86 17.86 22.20
CA PRO A 535 8.73 16.93 21.48
C PRO A 535 9.99 17.64 20.97
N SER A 536 11.14 16.97 21.02
CA SER A 536 12.42 17.52 20.56
C SER A 536 12.62 17.44 19.04
N TYR A 537 11.72 16.74 18.33
CA TYR A 537 11.75 16.53 16.89
C TYR A 537 10.68 17.37 16.18
N SER A 538 10.87 17.59 14.88
CA SER A 538 9.87 18.23 14.00
C SER A 538 9.01 17.18 13.32
N TRP A 539 7.77 17.55 12.98
CA TRP A 539 6.83 16.70 12.25
C TRP A 539 6.02 17.53 11.25
N GLU A 540 5.53 16.86 10.20
CA GLU A 540 4.64 17.44 9.22
C GLU A 540 3.22 17.55 9.81
N LYS A 541 2.61 18.74 9.71
CA LYS A 541 1.23 18.97 10.14
C LYS A 541 0.32 18.83 8.94
N ARG A 542 -0.68 17.94 9.02
CA ARG A 542 -1.70 17.76 7.98
C ARG A 542 -2.99 18.48 8.36
N ASP A 543 -3.67 18.99 7.35
CA ASP A 543 -5.04 19.49 7.49
C ASP A 543 -6.05 18.37 7.25
N VAL A 544 -7.33 18.62 7.53
CA VAL A 544 -8.38 17.60 7.39
C VAL A 544 -8.50 17.03 5.98
N ASN A 545 -8.18 17.81 4.94
CA ASN A 545 -8.31 17.38 3.54
C ASN A 545 -7.12 16.52 3.09
N SER A 546 -5.96 16.73 3.71
CA SER A 546 -4.72 15.99 3.45
C SER A 546 -4.48 14.84 4.43
N LEU A 547 -5.24 14.78 5.53
CA LEU A 547 -5.30 13.60 6.38
C LEU A 547 -5.85 12.43 5.56
N PRO A 548 -5.07 11.36 5.36
CA PRO A 548 -5.61 10.16 4.75
C PRO A 548 -6.77 9.65 5.62
N THR A 549 -7.79 9.08 5.00
CA THR A 549 -9.01 8.65 5.72
C THR A 549 -9.05 7.16 6.03
N ASP A 550 -8.15 6.40 5.40
CA ASP A 550 -7.85 4.98 5.60
C ASP A 550 -6.35 4.79 5.29
N LEU A 551 -5.82 3.58 5.50
CA LEU A 551 -4.51 3.20 4.95
C LEU A 551 -4.43 3.50 3.44
N PRO A 552 -3.35 4.15 2.97
CA PRO A 552 -3.20 4.55 1.57
C PRO A 552 -3.46 3.42 0.58
N SER A 553 -4.26 3.75 -0.44
CA SER A 553 -4.90 2.79 -1.35
C SER A 553 -4.01 2.29 -2.49
N LEU A 554 -2.68 2.33 -2.37
CA LEU A 554 -1.81 1.56 -3.26
C LEU A 554 -2.13 0.07 -3.01
N SER A 555 -3.08 -0.45 -3.79
CA SER A 555 -4.23 -1.31 -3.42
C SER A 555 -4.07 -2.54 -2.49
N GLY A 556 -3.36 -2.42 -1.38
CA GLY A 556 -3.30 -3.49 -0.38
C GLY A 556 -2.56 -3.19 0.92
N VAL A 557 -1.84 -2.07 1.05
CA VAL A 557 -0.99 -1.75 2.23
C VAL A 557 -1.62 -2.16 3.57
N GLY A 558 -0.84 -2.84 4.40
CA GLY A 558 -1.27 -3.38 5.68
C GLY A 558 -1.99 -4.72 5.59
N GLY A 559 -2.07 -5.35 4.41
CA GLY A 559 -2.79 -6.62 4.24
C GLY A 559 -4.26 -6.50 4.64
N ARG A 560 -5.16 -6.09 3.73
CA ARG A 560 -6.56 -5.91 4.18
C ARG A 560 -7.20 -7.25 4.54
N TYR A 561 -7.66 -7.36 5.78
CA TYR A 561 -8.47 -8.48 6.25
C TYR A 561 -9.77 -8.59 5.43
N GLY A 562 -10.24 -9.82 5.21
CA GLY A 562 -11.50 -10.09 4.50
C GLY A 562 -12.74 -9.83 5.36
N SER A 563 -13.83 -10.53 5.06
CA SER A 563 -15.00 -10.59 5.95
C SER A 563 -14.69 -11.37 7.24
N MET A 564 -15.50 -11.17 8.30
CA MET A 564 -15.34 -11.89 9.56
C MET A 564 -15.27 -13.39 9.30
N PRO A 565 -14.19 -14.07 9.71
CA PRO A 565 -14.11 -15.51 9.58
C PRO A 565 -15.18 -16.22 10.39
N ALA A 566 -15.69 -17.34 9.84
CA ALA A 566 -16.54 -18.24 10.62
C ALA A 566 -15.73 -18.87 11.75
N TYR A 567 -16.37 -19.05 12.91
CA TYR A 567 -15.74 -19.59 14.12
C TYR A 567 -15.22 -21.03 13.93
N ASP A 568 -15.83 -21.78 13.02
CA ASP A 568 -15.51 -23.16 12.67
C ASP A 568 -14.58 -23.27 11.44
N GLN A 569 -14.06 -22.16 10.92
CA GLN A 569 -13.16 -22.21 9.77
C GLN A 569 -11.90 -23.03 10.09
N ALA A 570 -11.60 -24.01 9.22
CA ALA A 570 -10.48 -24.94 9.36
C ALA A 570 -9.15 -24.24 9.70
N PHE A 571 -8.33 -24.89 10.53
CA PHE A 571 -6.98 -24.46 10.89
C PHE A 571 -5.99 -24.69 9.75
N GLY A 572 -4.93 -23.87 9.68
CA GLY A 572 -3.78 -24.13 8.81
C GLY A 572 -3.95 -23.69 7.36
N VAL A 573 -4.99 -22.90 7.06
CA VAL A 573 -5.14 -22.20 5.77
C VAL A 573 -4.16 -21.03 5.71
N SER A 574 -2.88 -21.36 5.50
CA SER A 574 -1.96 -20.44 4.87
C SER A 574 -2.26 -20.43 3.38
N ASN A 575 -3.16 -19.54 2.94
CA ASN A 575 -3.52 -19.46 1.53
C ASN A 575 -2.37 -18.82 0.74
N LYS A 576 -1.94 -19.48 -0.32
CA LYS A 576 -0.89 -19.04 -1.23
C LYS A 576 -1.50 -18.53 -2.52
N ALA A 577 -0.91 -17.48 -3.09
CA ALA A 577 -1.35 -17.00 -4.39
C ALA A 577 -1.16 -18.10 -5.45
N ALA A 578 -2.11 -18.19 -6.39
CA ALA A 578 -2.01 -19.09 -7.54
C ALA A 578 -0.72 -18.84 -8.33
N THR A 579 -0.16 -19.86 -8.97
CA THR A 579 0.92 -19.71 -9.95
C THR A 579 0.37 -19.37 -11.33
N VAL A 580 1.09 -18.57 -12.12
CA VAL A 580 0.70 -18.24 -13.50
C VAL A 580 1.93 -18.05 -14.40
N ALA A 581 1.81 -18.49 -15.66
CA ALA A 581 2.82 -18.31 -16.69
C ALA A 581 2.16 -18.02 -18.05
N MET A 582 2.73 -17.08 -18.79
CA MET A 582 2.36 -16.84 -20.19
C MET A 582 2.77 -18.05 -21.04
N THR A 583 1.89 -18.43 -21.97
CA THR A 583 2.08 -19.56 -22.90
C THR A 583 1.98 -19.13 -24.36
N ALA A 584 1.31 -18.01 -24.64
CA ALA A 584 1.29 -17.36 -25.96
C ALA A 584 1.12 -15.83 -25.80
N PRO A 585 1.72 -15.02 -26.68
CA PRO A 585 2.61 -15.40 -27.78
C PRO A 585 3.94 -15.97 -27.28
N ALA A 586 4.76 -16.53 -28.18
CA ALA A 586 6.16 -16.82 -27.86
C ALA A 586 6.95 -15.50 -27.78
N ALA A 587 7.98 -15.45 -26.94
CA ALA A 587 8.83 -14.27 -26.83
C ALA A 587 9.42 -13.86 -28.18
N ASN A 588 9.35 -12.56 -28.46
CA ASN A 588 9.77 -11.90 -29.70
C ASN A 588 9.06 -12.40 -30.96
N LYS A 589 7.86 -12.98 -30.83
CA LYS A 589 7.02 -13.29 -31.98
C LYS A 589 6.63 -12.00 -32.70
N ALA A 590 6.75 -11.98 -34.02
CA ALA A 590 6.25 -10.91 -34.87
C ALA A 590 4.84 -11.23 -35.42
N PHE A 591 4.04 -10.18 -35.55
CA PHE A 591 2.69 -10.13 -36.10
C PHE A 591 2.58 -8.99 -37.11
N ASP A 592 1.68 -9.09 -38.08
CA ASP A 592 1.43 -8.00 -39.02
C ASP A 592 0.45 -6.99 -38.42
N ALA A 593 0.57 -5.70 -38.78
CA ALA A 593 -0.40 -4.68 -38.39
C ALA A 593 -1.84 -5.12 -38.75
N GLY A 594 -2.78 -4.90 -37.82
CA GLY A 594 -4.18 -5.31 -37.99
C GLY A 594 -4.46 -6.80 -37.75
N SER A 595 -3.44 -7.64 -37.52
CA SER A 595 -3.67 -9.05 -37.15
C SER A 595 -4.13 -9.23 -35.71
N SER A 596 -4.87 -10.31 -35.46
CA SER A 596 -5.30 -10.70 -34.12
C SER A 596 -4.17 -11.38 -33.35
N VAL A 597 -3.85 -10.88 -32.15
CA VAL A 597 -2.89 -11.49 -31.22
C VAL A 597 -3.63 -12.22 -30.11
N THR A 598 -3.37 -13.53 -29.95
CA THR A 598 -3.94 -14.31 -28.85
C THR A 598 -2.94 -14.38 -27.68
N LEU A 599 -3.39 -13.90 -26.53
CA LEU A 599 -2.71 -14.05 -25.25
C LEU A 599 -3.25 -15.29 -24.54
N SER A 600 -2.37 -16.15 -24.04
CA SER A 600 -2.77 -17.36 -23.30
C SER A 600 -1.86 -17.61 -22.12
N ALA A 601 -2.40 -18.17 -21.04
CA ALA A 601 -1.64 -18.48 -19.83
C ALA A 601 -2.07 -19.80 -19.19
N SER A 602 -1.11 -20.48 -18.55
CA SER A 602 -1.38 -21.56 -17.61
C SER A 602 -1.40 -20.99 -16.20
N ALA A 603 -2.43 -21.31 -15.42
CA ALA A 603 -2.51 -20.95 -14.02
C ALA A 603 -2.96 -22.14 -13.18
N SER A 604 -2.39 -22.29 -11.99
CA SER A 604 -2.74 -23.35 -11.04
C SER A 604 -2.57 -22.91 -9.61
N ASP A 605 -3.44 -23.38 -8.73
CA ASP A 605 -3.42 -23.08 -7.31
C ASP A 605 -3.24 -24.39 -6.51
N ALA A 606 -2.32 -24.39 -5.56
CA ALA A 606 -1.90 -25.58 -4.83
C ALA A 606 -2.74 -25.87 -3.58
N ASP A 607 -3.37 -24.84 -3.00
CA ASP A 607 -4.24 -24.95 -1.83
C ASP A 607 -5.68 -24.50 -2.10
N GLY A 608 -5.97 -24.08 -3.32
CA GLY A 608 -7.30 -23.66 -3.74
C GLY A 608 -7.60 -23.88 -5.22
N SER A 609 -8.18 -22.87 -5.83
CA SER A 609 -8.60 -22.83 -7.23
C SER A 609 -8.39 -21.44 -7.81
N VAL A 610 -8.05 -21.37 -9.10
CA VAL A 610 -7.90 -20.11 -9.81
C VAL A 610 -9.28 -19.54 -10.14
N LYS A 611 -9.60 -18.38 -9.58
CA LYS A 611 -10.85 -17.65 -9.82
C LYS A 611 -10.86 -16.97 -11.18
N SER A 612 -9.74 -16.39 -11.61
CA SER A 612 -9.61 -15.74 -12.92
C SER A 612 -8.16 -15.49 -13.31
N VAL A 613 -7.91 -15.31 -14.61
CA VAL A 613 -6.66 -14.82 -15.18
C VAL A 613 -6.93 -13.57 -16.01
N SER A 614 -6.37 -12.44 -15.60
CA SER A 614 -6.44 -11.17 -16.31
C SER A 614 -5.19 -10.97 -17.16
N PHE A 615 -5.35 -10.56 -18.40
CA PHE A 615 -4.28 -10.30 -19.35
C PHE A 615 -4.09 -8.81 -19.55
N TYR A 616 -2.84 -8.36 -19.50
CA TYR A 616 -2.47 -6.97 -19.68
C TYR A 616 -1.48 -6.83 -20.82
N ILE A 617 -1.62 -5.75 -21.59
CA ILE A 617 -0.60 -5.23 -22.50
C ILE A 617 -0.17 -3.89 -21.92
N GLY A 618 1.09 -3.80 -21.52
CA GLY A 618 1.49 -2.71 -20.65
C GLY A 618 0.65 -2.66 -19.37
N THR A 619 0.24 -1.46 -18.96
CA THR A 619 -0.62 -1.28 -17.80
C THR A 619 -2.11 -1.43 -18.11
N GLU A 620 -2.46 -1.63 -19.39
CA GLU A 620 -3.84 -1.74 -19.85
C GLU A 620 -4.35 -3.17 -19.73
N LEU A 621 -5.50 -3.34 -19.06
CA LEU A 621 -6.22 -4.60 -19.01
C LEU A 621 -6.88 -4.85 -20.37
N VAL A 622 -6.44 -5.87 -21.09
CA VAL A 622 -7.01 -6.23 -22.40
C VAL A 622 -8.09 -7.31 -22.31
N GLY A 623 -8.15 -8.06 -21.21
CA GLY A 623 -9.28 -8.95 -20.93
C GLY A 623 -9.07 -9.87 -19.73
N THR A 624 -10.11 -10.59 -19.33
CA THR A 624 -10.08 -11.55 -18.21
C THR A 624 -10.77 -12.84 -18.61
N ALA A 625 -10.11 -13.97 -18.36
CA ALA A 625 -10.66 -15.32 -18.50
C ALA A 625 -10.96 -15.92 -17.12
N THR A 626 -12.14 -16.52 -16.95
CA THR A 626 -12.60 -17.11 -15.66
C THR A 626 -12.55 -18.64 -15.63
N SER A 627 -12.17 -19.28 -16.73
CA SER A 627 -12.07 -20.74 -16.84
C SER A 627 -10.93 -21.13 -17.78
N ALA A 628 -10.28 -22.28 -17.52
CA ALA A 628 -9.29 -22.85 -18.42
C ALA A 628 -9.94 -23.40 -19.71
N PRO A 629 -9.27 -23.34 -20.88
CA PRO A 629 -8.00 -22.66 -21.12
C PRO A 629 -8.12 -21.14 -20.99
N TYR A 630 -7.20 -20.50 -20.26
CA TYR A 630 -7.24 -19.06 -20.04
C TYR A 630 -6.63 -18.34 -21.25
N SER A 631 -7.47 -17.66 -22.03
CA SER A 631 -7.05 -16.94 -23.23
C SER A 631 -7.89 -15.70 -23.51
N VAL A 632 -7.27 -14.69 -24.11
CA VAL A 632 -7.92 -13.47 -24.62
C VAL A 632 -7.32 -13.14 -25.99
N THR A 633 -8.16 -12.70 -26.92
CA THR A 633 -7.72 -12.22 -28.24
C THR A 633 -7.77 -10.69 -28.26
N VAL A 634 -6.67 -10.07 -28.71
CA VAL A 634 -6.53 -8.64 -28.92
C VAL A 634 -6.45 -8.39 -30.42
N ASN A 635 -7.18 -7.40 -30.92
CA ASN A 635 -7.22 -7.05 -32.34
C ASN A 635 -6.69 -5.63 -32.54
N ASP A 636 -6.37 -5.30 -33.80
CA ASP A 636 -6.07 -3.93 -34.24
C ASP A 636 -4.93 -3.26 -33.46
N LEU A 637 -3.93 -4.05 -33.06
CA LEU A 637 -2.71 -3.51 -32.48
C LEU A 637 -1.95 -2.72 -33.55
N ALA A 638 -1.57 -1.49 -33.21
CA ALA A 638 -0.72 -0.66 -34.06
C ALA A 638 0.70 -1.25 -34.16
N ALA A 639 1.48 -0.83 -35.16
CA ALA A 639 2.88 -1.21 -35.25
C ALA A 639 3.66 -0.78 -33.99
N GLY A 640 4.49 -1.68 -33.46
CA GLY A 640 5.28 -1.44 -32.25
C GLY A 640 5.65 -2.72 -31.51
N THR A 641 6.45 -2.58 -30.46
CA THR A 641 6.78 -3.68 -29.55
C THR A 641 5.89 -3.62 -28.31
N TYR A 642 5.36 -4.76 -27.93
CA TYR A 642 4.41 -4.95 -26.84
C TYR A 642 4.99 -5.88 -25.79
N SER A 643 4.68 -5.63 -24.52
CA SER A 643 4.90 -6.55 -23.41
C SER A 643 3.54 -6.98 -22.85
N ALA A 644 3.31 -8.30 -22.82
CA ALA A 644 2.11 -8.90 -22.26
C ALA A 644 2.41 -9.67 -20.96
N VAL A 645 1.48 -9.60 -20.01
CA VAL A 645 1.55 -10.32 -18.74
C VAL A 645 0.18 -10.86 -18.35
N ALA A 646 0.17 -11.99 -17.64
CA ALA A 646 -1.02 -12.57 -17.04
C ALA A 646 -0.99 -12.40 -15.52
N VAL A 647 -2.14 -12.09 -14.93
CA VAL A 647 -2.35 -12.03 -13.48
C VAL A 647 -3.42 -13.03 -13.10
N ALA A 648 -3.03 -14.10 -12.39
CA ALA A 648 -3.98 -15.01 -11.79
C ALA A 648 -4.51 -14.45 -10.46
N THR A 649 -5.80 -14.63 -10.21
CA THR A 649 -6.46 -14.39 -8.93
C THR A 649 -7.00 -15.71 -8.42
N ASP A 650 -6.72 -16.06 -7.17
CA ASP A 650 -7.23 -17.29 -6.54
C ASP A 650 -8.64 -17.09 -5.94
N ASN A 651 -9.20 -18.16 -5.36
CA ASN A 651 -10.51 -18.13 -4.70
C ASN A 651 -10.54 -17.35 -3.38
N SER A 652 -9.39 -17.01 -2.82
CA SER A 652 -9.24 -16.19 -1.61
C SER A 652 -8.96 -14.72 -1.93
N GLY A 653 -8.77 -14.39 -3.21
CA GLY A 653 -8.51 -13.04 -3.72
C GLY A 653 -7.05 -12.64 -3.81
N LEU A 654 -6.10 -13.53 -3.50
CA LEU A 654 -4.67 -13.24 -3.72
C LEU A 654 -4.37 -13.25 -5.21
N THR A 655 -3.40 -12.43 -5.60
CA THR A 655 -3.00 -12.33 -7.01
C THR A 655 -1.53 -12.65 -7.22
N GLN A 656 -1.21 -13.17 -8.39
CA GLN A 656 0.14 -13.47 -8.85
C GLN A 656 0.25 -13.08 -10.31
N MET A 657 1.31 -12.36 -10.63
CA MET A 657 1.72 -11.95 -11.96
C MET A 657 2.70 -12.98 -12.54
N SER A 658 2.59 -13.24 -13.84
CA SER A 658 3.55 -14.05 -14.60
C SER A 658 4.81 -13.24 -14.93
N GLU A 659 5.84 -13.91 -15.45
CA GLU A 659 6.83 -13.21 -16.26
C GLU A 659 6.13 -12.58 -17.48
N PHE A 660 6.65 -11.44 -17.95
CA PHE A 660 6.12 -10.84 -19.17
C PHE A 660 6.70 -11.52 -20.41
N VAL A 661 5.99 -11.40 -21.52
CA VAL A 661 6.45 -11.81 -22.84
C VAL A 661 6.41 -10.61 -23.77
N THR A 662 7.53 -10.32 -24.43
CA THR A 662 7.59 -9.32 -25.50
C THR A 662 7.16 -9.92 -26.83
N PHE A 663 6.47 -9.14 -27.65
CA PHE A 663 6.14 -9.47 -29.03
C PHE A 663 6.10 -8.20 -29.88
N GLU A 664 6.18 -8.34 -31.20
CA GLU A 664 6.24 -7.23 -32.14
C GLU A 664 5.04 -7.26 -33.07
N VAL A 665 4.53 -6.08 -33.40
CA VAL A 665 3.61 -5.85 -34.51
C VAL A 665 4.35 -5.00 -35.53
N ALA A 666 4.65 -5.58 -36.69
CA ALA A 666 5.34 -4.89 -37.77
C ALA A 666 4.40 -3.87 -38.44
N ALA A 667 4.98 -2.79 -38.95
CA ALA A 667 4.25 -1.91 -39.86
C ALA A 667 3.88 -2.68 -41.14
N GLU A 668 2.74 -2.35 -41.73
CA GLU A 668 2.34 -2.91 -43.02
C GLU A 668 3.42 -2.55 -44.05
N GLU A 669 4.05 -3.56 -44.69
CA GLU A 669 4.92 -3.32 -45.83
C GLU A 669 4.06 -2.75 -46.95
N ILE A 670 4.24 -1.47 -47.27
CA ILE A 670 3.73 -0.93 -48.53
C ILE A 670 4.62 -1.53 -49.61
N GLU A 671 4.20 -2.64 -50.23
CA GLU A 671 4.79 -3.05 -51.50
C GLU A 671 4.56 -1.93 -52.50
N ASP A 672 5.66 -1.27 -52.91
CA ASP A 672 5.63 -0.27 -53.97
C ASP A 672 5.23 -0.97 -55.29
N PRO A 673 4.07 -0.65 -55.90
CA PRO A 673 3.66 -1.26 -57.15
C PRO A 673 4.57 -0.88 -58.34
N ALA A 674 5.60 -0.05 -58.16
CA ALA A 674 6.53 0.36 -59.22
C ALA A 674 7.61 -0.66 -59.61
N SER A 675 7.65 -1.87 -59.02
CA SER A 675 8.67 -2.89 -59.35
C SER A 675 8.35 -3.76 -60.60
N SER A 676 7.24 -3.53 -61.29
CA SER A 676 6.96 -4.23 -62.56
C SER A 676 6.56 -3.28 -63.69
N SER A 677 7.56 -2.80 -64.45
CA SER A 677 7.56 -2.68 -65.93
C SER A 677 8.60 -1.64 -66.37
N SER A 678 9.74 -2.11 -66.87
CA SER A 678 10.59 -1.32 -67.76
C SER A 678 10.12 -1.58 -69.19
N GLU A 679 9.21 -0.75 -69.71
CA GLU A 679 9.05 -0.57 -71.14
C GLU A 679 9.34 0.89 -71.49
N GLU A 680 10.28 1.06 -72.42
CA GLU A 680 10.71 2.32 -73.01
C GLU A 680 9.53 3.10 -73.60
N ILE A 681 9.42 4.39 -73.26
CA ILE A 681 8.79 5.36 -74.16
C ILE A 681 9.70 6.58 -74.30
N ALA A 682 10.00 6.87 -75.57
CA ALA A 682 10.84 7.94 -76.04
C ALA A 682 10.15 9.33 -76.00
N SER A 683 10.93 10.32 -75.59
CA SER A 683 11.06 11.69 -76.14
C SER A 683 9.91 12.34 -76.94
N SER A 684 9.29 13.36 -76.34
CA SER A 684 9.00 14.72 -76.89
C SER A 684 8.24 15.49 -75.78
N GLY A 685 8.55 16.69 -75.33
CA GLY A 685 9.08 17.88 -75.98
C GLY A 685 7.99 18.95 -76.01
N SER A 686 7.91 19.81 -74.99
CA SER A 686 7.45 21.22 -75.09
C SER A 686 7.46 21.90 -73.71
N GLU A 687 8.20 23.00 -73.65
CA GLU A 687 8.22 24.00 -72.58
C GLU A 687 6.90 24.78 -72.52
N GLU A 688 6.48 25.18 -71.32
CA GLU A 688 5.92 26.52 -71.09
C GLU A 688 6.04 26.88 -69.59
N GLU A 689 6.69 28.01 -69.34
CA GLU A 689 6.78 28.71 -68.05
C GLU A 689 5.40 29.28 -67.65
N ILE A 690 5.19 29.56 -66.35
CA ILE A 690 4.97 30.93 -65.82
C ILE A 690 4.62 30.90 -64.32
N GLU A 691 5.48 31.62 -63.60
CA GLU A 691 5.31 32.53 -62.45
C GLU A 691 4.40 32.22 -61.24
N SER A 692 5.10 32.38 -60.12
CA SER A 692 4.69 32.78 -58.77
C SER A 692 3.66 33.92 -58.68
N SER A 693 2.85 33.89 -57.62
CA SER A 693 2.63 35.11 -56.81
C SER A 693 2.16 34.80 -55.38
N ASN A 694 2.77 35.56 -54.47
CA ASN A 694 2.51 35.70 -53.03
C ASN A 694 1.12 36.26 -52.69
N SER A 695 0.64 35.97 -51.48
CA SER A 695 0.30 36.99 -50.43
C SER A 695 -0.19 36.25 -49.18
N SER A 696 0.55 36.17 -48.07
CA SER A 696 0.73 37.19 -47.00
C SER A 696 -0.57 37.69 -46.36
N GLU A 697 -0.76 37.27 -45.10
CA GLU A 697 -1.13 38.03 -43.88
C GLU A 697 -1.83 39.40 -44.06
N GLU A 698 -2.82 39.80 -43.27
CA GLU A 698 -2.80 39.98 -41.80
C GLU A 698 -4.20 40.47 -41.35
N ILE A 699 -4.51 40.49 -40.03
CA ILE A 699 -5.13 41.60 -39.25
C ILE A 699 -5.69 41.12 -37.88
N GLU A 700 -4.98 41.57 -36.85
CA GLU A 700 -5.38 42.27 -35.60
C GLU A 700 -6.51 41.78 -34.65
N SER A 701 -6.05 41.41 -33.44
CA SER A 701 -6.27 42.01 -32.10
C SER A 701 -7.57 42.75 -31.72
N GLY A 702 -8.00 42.50 -30.47
CA GLY A 702 -8.88 43.39 -29.70
C GLY A 702 -9.48 42.74 -28.44
N ASP A 703 -9.01 43.17 -27.27
CA ASP A 703 -9.33 42.74 -25.89
C ASP A 703 -10.78 42.98 -25.39
N SER A 704 -11.17 42.20 -24.37
CA SER A 704 -11.61 42.63 -23.01
C SER A 704 -12.88 41.95 -22.42
N GLU A 705 -12.77 41.70 -21.11
CA GLU A 705 -13.69 41.07 -20.13
C GLU A 705 -15.04 41.84 -20.00
N GLU A 706 -16.14 41.42 -19.35
CA GLU A 706 -16.46 40.43 -18.32
C GLU A 706 -18.02 40.28 -18.25
N SER A 707 -18.50 39.15 -17.72
CA SER A 707 -19.79 38.98 -16.99
C SER A 707 -21.14 39.16 -17.73
N ALA A 708 -21.89 38.05 -17.90
CA ALA A 708 -23.23 37.88 -17.29
C ALA A 708 -23.78 36.46 -17.46
N ILE A 709 -24.17 35.85 -16.33
CA ILE A 709 -24.94 34.61 -16.20
C ILE A 709 -26.33 34.78 -16.83
N ARG A 710 -26.68 33.94 -17.82
CA ARG A 710 -28.08 33.52 -18.08
C ARG A 710 -28.16 32.07 -18.55
N THR A 711 -28.88 31.30 -17.74
CA THR A 711 -29.39 29.95 -17.92
C THR A 711 -30.17 29.80 -19.23
N ILE A 712 -29.78 28.84 -20.08
CA ILE A 712 -30.70 28.10 -20.95
C ILE A 712 -30.35 26.63 -20.80
N ALA A 713 -31.30 25.89 -20.22
CA ALA A 713 -31.28 24.44 -20.16
C ALA A 713 -31.73 23.91 -21.53
N ASP A 714 -30.78 23.54 -22.37
CA ASP A 714 -31.09 22.75 -23.57
C ASP A 714 -31.04 21.26 -23.24
N ALA A 715 -32.22 20.65 -23.27
CA ALA A 715 -32.39 19.21 -23.22
C ALA A 715 -31.91 18.61 -24.56
N ALA A 716 -30.65 18.16 -24.61
CA ALA A 716 -30.18 17.33 -25.73
C ALA A 716 -31.04 16.04 -25.82
N THR A 717 -31.58 15.77 -27.02
CA THR A 717 -32.40 14.58 -27.28
C THR A 717 -31.52 13.33 -27.40
N GLU A 718 -32.10 12.13 -27.21
CA GLU A 718 -31.38 10.83 -27.22
C GLU A 718 -30.55 10.53 -28.50
N ALA A 719 -30.59 11.38 -29.52
CA ALA A 719 -29.95 11.18 -30.82
C ALA A 719 -28.40 11.35 -30.83
N GLU A 720 -27.79 11.90 -29.79
CA GLU A 720 -26.33 12.10 -29.72
C GLU A 720 -25.56 11.00 -28.95
N ALA A 721 -26.28 10.16 -28.20
CA ALA A 721 -25.66 9.07 -27.44
C ALA A 721 -25.44 7.86 -28.34
N SER A 722 -24.21 7.34 -28.35
CA SER A 722 -23.85 6.14 -29.13
C SER A 722 -23.52 4.92 -28.26
N TYR A 723 -23.42 5.14 -26.94
CA TYR A 723 -23.09 4.09 -25.97
C TYR A 723 -23.68 4.42 -24.60
N TYR A 724 -24.21 3.41 -23.92
CA TYR A 724 -24.88 3.53 -22.62
C TYR A 724 -24.21 2.62 -21.59
N ARG A 725 -24.08 3.10 -20.35
CA ARG A 725 -23.80 2.26 -19.17
C ARG A 725 -24.87 2.50 -18.13
N VAL A 726 -25.43 1.41 -17.59
CA VAL A 726 -26.46 1.46 -16.55
C VAL A 726 -25.95 0.75 -15.32
N PHE A 727 -26.12 1.38 -14.16
CA PHE A 727 -25.72 0.87 -12.85
C PHE A 727 -26.91 0.84 -11.90
N ASP A 728 -26.85 -0.01 -10.89
CA ASP A 728 -27.75 0.15 -9.74
C ASP A 728 -27.32 1.34 -8.85
N MET A 729 -28.11 1.60 -7.80
CA MET A 729 -27.85 2.69 -6.87
C MET A 729 -26.59 2.47 -6.00
N GLN A 730 -26.02 1.25 -6.02
CA GLN A 730 -24.77 0.89 -5.34
C GLN A 730 -23.57 0.90 -6.31
N GLY A 731 -23.77 1.31 -7.58
CA GLY A 731 -22.71 1.42 -8.58
C GLY A 731 -22.34 0.12 -9.28
N ARG A 732 -23.10 -0.98 -9.09
CA ARG A 732 -22.85 -2.24 -9.80
C ARG A 732 -23.37 -2.15 -11.24
N PRO A 733 -22.59 -2.59 -12.25
CA PRO A 733 -23.03 -2.52 -13.65
C PRO A 733 -24.20 -3.48 -13.89
N LEU A 734 -25.27 -2.95 -14.46
CA LEU A 734 -26.46 -3.70 -14.85
C LEU A 734 -26.55 -3.91 -16.37
N TYR A 735 -26.05 -2.96 -17.16
CA TYR A 735 -26.07 -3.04 -18.62
C TYR A 735 -25.00 -2.14 -19.26
N THR A 736 -24.45 -2.58 -20.39
CA THR A 736 -23.62 -1.77 -21.28
C THR A 736 -23.94 -2.07 -22.75
N GLY A 737 -24.03 -1.06 -23.62
CA GLY A 737 -24.28 -1.28 -25.04
C GLY A 737 -24.63 -0.03 -25.84
N ASN A 738 -24.68 -0.17 -27.16
CA ASN A 738 -24.89 0.95 -28.10
C ASN A 738 -26.35 1.41 -28.19
N THR A 739 -27.29 0.65 -27.61
CA THR A 739 -28.72 0.97 -27.58
C THR A 739 -29.22 0.93 -26.14
N LYS A 740 -29.96 1.94 -25.72
CA LYS A 740 -30.53 2.01 -24.37
C LYS A 740 -31.60 0.92 -24.20
N PRO A 741 -31.63 0.18 -23.08
CA PRO A 741 -32.67 -0.82 -22.85
C PRO A 741 -34.05 -0.17 -22.72
N ASN A 742 -35.05 -0.72 -23.43
CA ASN A 742 -36.45 -0.24 -23.36
C ASN A 742 -37.13 -0.51 -22.01
N LYS A 743 -36.56 -1.38 -21.17
CA LYS A 743 -37.01 -1.67 -19.80
C LYS A 743 -35.82 -1.77 -18.86
N MET A 744 -35.89 -1.05 -17.74
CA MET A 744 -34.86 -1.10 -16.71
C MET A 744 -35.03 -2.30 -15.79
N VAL A 745 -33.91 -2.98 -15.52
CA VAL A 745 -33.85 -4.19 -14.68
C VAL A 745 -34.07 -3.85 -13.20
N ALA A 746 -33.80 -2.62 -12.78
CA ALA A 746 -33.99 -2.11 -11.41
C ALA A 746 -35.03 -0.99 -11.35
N THR A 747 -35.67 -0.81 -10.18
CA THR A 747 -36.70 0.23 -9.94
C THR A 747 -36.13 1.65 -10.03
N ARG A 748 -34.85 1.83 -9.71
CA ARG A 748 -34.05 3.04 -9.91
C ARG A 748 -32.65 2.62 -10.37
N ALA A 749 -32.15 3.23 -11.43
CA ALA A 749 -30.83 2.93 -11.98
C ALA A 749 -30.12 4.21 -12.40
N ILE A 750 -28.80 4.24 -12.28
CA ILE A 750 -27.96 5.34 -12.76
C ILE A 750 -27.64 5.04 -14.23
N VAL A 751 -28.03 5.94 -15.13
CA VAL A 751 -27.74 5.85 -16.57
C VAL A 751 -26.65 6.86 -16.91
N VAL A 752 -25.65 6.41 -17.64
CA VAL A 752 -24.58 7.24 -18.20
C VAL A 752 -24.59 7.07 -19.72
N GLU A 753 -24.71 8.18 -20.42
CA GLU A 753 -24.74 8.28 -21.89
C GLU A 753 -23.40 8.81 -22.39
N TYR A 754 -22.85 8.18 -23.42
CA TYR A 754 -21.54 8.52 -23.97
C TYR A 754 -21.63 8.89 -25.45
N SER A 755 -20.81 9.86 -25.85
CA SER A 755 -20.58 10.24 -27.24
C SER A 755 -19.84 9.15 -28.02
N LYS A 756 -19.78 9.26 -29.34
CA LYS A 756 -18.95 8.37 -30.19
C LYS A 756 -17.46 8.41 -29.84
N SER A 757 -16.98 9.51 -29.25
CA SER A 757 -15.60 9.67 -28.78
C SER A 757 -15.37 9.15 -27.35
N GLY A 758 -16.38 8.53 -26.72
CA GLY A 758 -16.27 7.96 -25.38
C GLY A 758 -16.38 8.96 -24.23
N THR A 759 -16.77 10.22 -24.50
CA THR A 759 -16.98 11.24 -23.48
C THR A 759 -18.37 11.08 -22.85
N ALA A 760 -18.46 11.10 -21.52
CA ALA A 760 -19.75 11.06 -20.84
C ALA A 760 -20.51 12.37 -21.09
N ILE A 761 -21.61 12.28 -21.83
CA ILE A 761 -22.47 13.42 -22.17
C ILE A 761 -23.45 13.70 -21.04
N ARG A 762 -24.02 12.64 -20.45
CA ARG A 762 -25.08 12.78 -19.44
C ARG A 762 -25.03 11.66 -18.41
N ARG A 763 -25.32 12.01 -17.15
CA ARG A 763 -25.56 11.07 -16.05
C ARG A 763 -26.84 11.43 -15.31
N TYR A 764 -27.75 10.48 -15.16
CA TYR A 764 -29.02 10.69 -14.45
C TYR A 764 -29.52 9.40 -13.78
N ILE A 765 -30.44 9.55 -12.83
CA ILE A 765 -31.15 8.40 -12.24
C ILE A 765 -32.45 8.21 -13.02
N GLN A 766 -32.61 7.07 -13.65
CA GLN A 766 -33.86 6.66 -14.30
C GLN A 766 -34.63 5.72 -13.39
N THR A 767 -35.88 6.04 -13.12
CA THR A 767 -36.84 5.15 -12.47
C THR A 767 -37.64 4.39 -13.54
N LYS A 768 -38.26 3.27 -13.16
CA LYS A 768 -39.09 2.46 -14.07
C LYS A 768 -40.14 3.26 -14.84
#